data_AF-A0A7X7SVY9-F1
#
_entry.id   AF-A0A7X7SVY9-F1
#
_cell.length_a   1.000
_cell.length_b   1.000
_cell.length_c   1.000
_cell.angle_alpha   90.00
_cell.angle_beta   90.00
_cell.angle_gamma   90.00
#
_symmetry.space_group_name_H-M   'P 1'
#
loop_
_entity.id
_entity.type
_entity.pdbx_description
1 polymer ?
#
loop_
_entity_poly.entity_id
_entity_poly.type
_entity_poly.pdbx_seq_one_letter_code
_entity_poly.pdbx_strand_id
1 'polypeptide(L)'
;MGTKKRNTSLSYDCWLGYRKIENKDLLNEYTKAFSCISALGEAKSINAALYELKYGIGKMLGKTPRIVEHDSSGGINIGPVDCFDILSEKEINDIGDEGYIIKNHDKRIIISGKTGRGILYGVFAFLRLMQFERPLSSMNVIDNPVNMLRMVNQWDNMDGTIERGYAGNSIFYKNNNFIRSKKRIRDYARLLASVGINGIVLNNVNVHHYETRMITKTFLPKVAALADIFREYGITVFLSVNFASPVEIGGLPTADPLDTAVFEWWSGTVKEIYRYIPDFGGFLVKADSEYRPGPFTYGRNHADGANMLASALKPFNGVVIWRCFVYNCLQDWRDTETDRAKAAYDNFMPLDGEFLDNVILQIKNGPMDFQVREPVSPLFGGLKKTNQMLELQITQEYTGQQKHVCYLVPQWKEILDFDTYSNGEGSTVKKIISGRLYPQNYCGIAAVSNIGDDETWTGHILAQANLYGYGRLAWNPDMDINRITEEWIILTFSDHPTVVENIKSILLNSWRTYENYTSPLGIGWMVNPGHHYGPNVDGYEYSKWGTYHRADCFGIGVDRTVKGTGYTSQYHKRNADMYDNIESCPEELLLFFHRVPYNYRLKSGKTLIQHIYDTHFEGVEQVREFKSKWLSLKNHIDSERFEHVLDRLNTQIEDAIEWRDVVNTYFYRKSGIPDEKGRKIY
;
A
#
# COMPACT_ATOMS: atom_id res chain seq x y z
N MET A 1 21.85 28.61 29.04
CA MET A 1 22.16 27.97 27.74
C MET A 1 20.85 27.75 27.02
N GLY A 2 20.60 28.52 25.95
CA GLY A 2 19.34 28.44 25.21
C GLY A 2 19.17 27.07 24.56
N THR A 3 18.07 26.39 24.86
CA THR A 3 17.61 25.23 24.11
C THR A 3 17.42 25.67 22.66
N LYS A 4 18.39 25.37 21.79
CA LYS A 4 18.17 25.34 20.34
C LYS A 4 16.91 24.49 20.12
N LYS A 5 15.80 25.11 19.71
CA LYS A 5 14.68 24.38 19.11
C LYS A 5 15.31 23.53 18.02
N ARG A 6 15.36 22.21 18.19
CA ARG A 6 15.68 21.31 17.08
C ARG A 6 14.61 21.59 16.04
N ASN A 7 14.99 22.18 14.91
CA ASN A 7 14.17 22.09 13.72
C ASN A 7 13.93 20.60 13.49
N THR A 8 12.69 20.22 13.20
CA THR A 8 12.37 18.84 12.78
C THR A 8 13.24 18.48 11.59
N SER A 9 13.75 17.25 11.55
CA SER A 9 14.57 16.78 10.43
C SER A 9 13.75 16.85 9.14
N LEU A 10 14.38 17.23 8.02
CA LEU A 10 13.73 17.19 6.69
C LEU A 10 13.27 15.78 6.34
N SER A 11 13.93 14.75 6.89
CA SER A 11 13.55 13.35 6.75
C SER A 11 12.23 13.02 7.45
N TYR A 12 11.90 13.71 8.56
CA TYR A 12 10.67 13.52 9.32
C TYR A 12 9.46 14.17 8.66
N ASP A 13 9.65 15.30 7.97
CA ASP A 13 8.56 16.02 7.31
C ASP A 13 8.12 15.34 5.98
N CYS A 14 8.89 14.38 5.48
CA CYS A 14 8.64 13.66 4.22
C CYS A 14 8.34 14.62 3.05
N TRP A 15 7.19 14.47 2.39
CA TRP A 15 6.74 15.33 1.29
C TRP A 15 5.92 16.56 1.75
N LEU A 16 5.77 16.76 3.05
CA LEU A 16 5.12 17.95 3.65
C LEU A 16 6.16 18.92 4.23
N GLY A 17 7.30 19.05 3.53
CA GLY A 17 8.43 19.87 3.96
C GLY A 17 8.12 21.36 4.01
N TYR A 18 7.18 21.85 3.19
CA TYR A 18 6.77 23.27 3.13
C TYR A 18 7.95 24.23 3.11
N ARG A 19 8.93 23.92 2.24
CA ARG A 19 10.15 24.72 2.07
C ARG A 19 9.79 26.15 1.67
N LYS A 20 10.64 27.11 2.06
CA LYS A 20 10.44 28.50 1.66
C LYS A 20 10.44 28.60 0.14
N ILE A 21 9.53 29.42 -0.40
CA ILE A 21 9.47 29.71 -1.83
C ILE A 21 10.73 30.46 -2.23
N GLU A 22 11.45 29.95 -3.23
CA GLU A 22 12.71 30.50 -3.70
C GLU A 22 12.51 31.50 -4.85
N ASN A 23 11.52 31.28 -5.71
CA ASN A 23 11.15 32.24 -6.75
C ASN A 23 10.57 33.52 -6.12
N LYS A 24 11.32 34.62 -6.28
CA LYS A 24 10.98 35.93 -5.70
C LYS A 24 9.68 36.52 -6.23
N ASP A 25 9.36 36.30 -7.50
CA ASP A 25 8.16 36.84 -8.13
C ASP A 25 6.92 36.13 -7.60
N LEU A 26 6.98 34.79 -7.49
CA LEU A 26 5.92 33.99 -6.90
C LEU A 26 5.77 34.22 -5.40
N LEU A 27 6.88 34.37 -4.67
CA LEU A 27 6.83 34.75 -3.25
C LEU A 27 6.10 36.08 -3.05
N ASN A 28 6.37 37.07 -3.92
CA ASN A 28 5.67 38.35 -3.91
C ASN A 28 4.19 38.23 -4.29
N GLU A 29 3.89 37.43 -5.32
CA GLU A 29 2.52 37.14 -5.76
C GLU A 29 1.70 36.50 -4.63
N TYR A 30 2.20 35.41 -4.05
CA TYR A 30 1.57 34.71 -2.93
C TYR A 30 1.43 35.59 -1.68
N THR A 31 2.47 36.36 -1.32
CA THR A 31 2.40 37.23 -0.13
C THR A 31 1.33 38.31 -0.27
N LYS A 32 1.12 38.84 -1.49
CA LYS A 32 0.06 39.81 -1.76
C LYS A 32 -1.32 39.15 -1.78
N ALA A 33 -1.43 38.00 -2.42
CA ALA A 33 -2.71 37.29 -2.58
C ALA A 33 -3.20 36.69 -1.25
N PHE A 34 -2.33 36.08 -0.45
CA PHE A 34 -2.70 35.27 0.72
C PHE A 34 -2.58 36.05 2.04
N SER A 35 -3.10 37.28 2.07
CA SER A 35 -3.06 38.13 3.26
C SER A 35 -4.04 37.67 4.36
N CYS A 36 -5.12 36.98 3.99
CA CYS A 36 -6.10 36.40 4.89
C CYS A 36 -6.57 35.01 4.44
N ILE A 37 -7.11 34.26 5.40
CA ILE A 37 -7.85 33.01 5.18
C ILE A 37 -9.25 33.18 5.76
N SER A 38 -10.28 32.98 4.93
CA SER A 38 -11.68 32.84 5.34
C SER A 38 -12.04 31.37 5.43
N ALA A 39 -12.60 30.93 6.55
CA ALA A 39 -13.07 29.57 6.77
C ALA A 39 -14.58 29.59 7.00
N LEU A 40 -15.34 29.10 6.03
CA LEU A 40 -16.80 29.13 6.00
C LEU A 40 -17.33 27.71 6.22
N GLY A 41 -18.20 27.51 7.22
CA GLY A 41 -18.82 26.22 7.53
C GLY A 41 -18.57 25.74 8.96
N GLU A 42 -19.01 24.52 9.28
CA GLU A 42 -18.88 23.97 10.63
C GLU A 42 -17.42 23.75 11.03
N ALA A 43 -17.03 24.28 12.20
CA ALA A 43 -15.65 24.26 12.68
C ALA A 43 -15.04 22.84 12.70
N LYS A 44 -15.78 21.83 13.15
CA LYS A 44 -15.29 20.43 13.23
C LYS A 44 -14.87 19.87 11.87
N SER A 45 -15.51 20.31 10.79
CA SER A 45 -15.28 19.82 9.43
C SER A 45 -14.10 20.52 8.72
N ILE A 46 -13.62 21.65 9.25
CA ILE A 46 -12.66 22.53 8.56
C ILE A 46 -11.39 22.79 9.38
N ASN A 47 -11.40 22.53 10.70
CA ASN A 47 -10.27 22.85 11.59
C ASN A 47 -8.93 22.26 11.14
N ALA A 48 -8.88 20.99 10.70
CA ALA A 48 -7.64 20.38 10.21
C ALA A 48 -7.15 21.03 8.91
N ALA A 49 -8.08 21.35 7.99
CA ALA A 49 -7.78 22.04 6.74
C ALA A 49 -7.23 23.46 7.02
N LEU A 50 -7.88 24.20 7.91
CA LEU A 50 -7.43 25.53 8.34
C LEU A 50 -6.07 25.49 9.03
N TYR A 51 -5.85 24.52 9.92
CA TYR A 51 -4.56 24.31 10.58
C TYR A 51 -3.46 24.08 9.55
N GLU A 52 -3.68 23.14 8.62
CA GLU A 52 -2.67 22.75 7.65
C GLU A 52 -2.35 23.90 6.69
N LEU A 53 -3.37 24.62 6.23
CA LEU A 53 -3.23 25.79 5.37
C LEU A 53 -2.41 26.88 6.06
N LYS A 54 -2.72 27.19 7.33
CA LYS A 54 -1.98 28.16 8.15
C LYS A 54 -0.53 27.72 8.36
N TYR A 55 -0.32 26.44 8.66
CA TYR A 55 0.99 25.87 8.91
C TYR A 55 1.86 25.89 7.65
N GLY A 56 1.36 25.36 6.54
CA GLY A 56 2.06 25.30 5.26
C GLY A 56 2.40 26.68 4.69
N ILE A 57 1.43 27.59 4.63
CA ILE A 57 1.67 28.96 4.15
C ILE A 57 2.65 29.70 5.07
N GLY A 58 2.47 29.58 6.38
CA GLY A 58 3.36 30.21 7.36
C GLY A 58 4.82 29.77 7.20
N LYS A 59 5.04 28.49 6.87
CA LYS A 59 6.37 27.93 6.58
C LYS A 59 6.92 28.40 5.24
N MET A 60 6.13 28.33 4.18
CA MET A 60 6.56 28.66 2.81
C MET A 60 6.81 30.17 2.60
N LEU A 61 5.98 31.04 3.18
CA LEU A 61 6.08 32.51 3.00
C LEU A 61 6.79 33.23 4.15
N GLY A 62 6.98 32.56 5.30
CA GLY A 62 7.51 33.18 6.52
C GLY A 62 6.54 34.18 7.19
N LYS A 63 5.30 34.29 6.71
CA LYS A 63 4.22 35.09 7.27
C LYS A 63 2.96 34.26 7.37
N THR A 64 2.26 34.36 8.49
CA THR A 64 0.99 33.67 8.71
C THR A 64 -0.18 34.57 8.31
N PRO A 65 -1.07 34.13 7.40
CA PRO A 65 -2.26 34.90 7.04
C PRO A 65 -3.16 35.15 8.25
N ARG A 66 -3.90 36.27 8.24
CA ARG A 66 -4.93 36.55 9.26
C ARG A 66 -6.16 35.68 9.01
N ILE A 67 -6.77 35.14 10.05
CA ILE A 67 -8.03 34.41 9.93
C ILE A 67 -9.17 35.42 10.03
N VAL A 68 -10.14 35.30 9.13
CA VAL A 68 -11.38 36.11 9.12
C VAL A 68 -12.59 35.17 9.11
N GLU A 69 -13.66 35.55 9.82
CA GLU A 69 -14.87 34.73 10.00
C GLU A 69 -15.99 35.06 8.98
N HIS A 70 -15.68 35.88 7.97
CA HIS A 70 -16.61 36.30 6.93
C HIS A 70 -15.98 36.14 5.54
N ASP A 71 -16.81 36.08 4.50
CA ASP A 71 -16.33 36.09 3.13
C ASP A 71 -15.47 37.34 2.87
N SER A 72 -14.24 37.14 2.39
CA SER A 72 -13.33 38.20 2.03
C SER A 72 -13.23 38.31 0.51
N SER A 73 -13.28 39.54 0.00
CA SER A 73 -13.10 39.85 -1.43
C SER A 73 -11.68 39.57 -1.98
N GLY A 74 -10.81 38.95 -1.18
CA GLY A 74 -9.49 38.47 -1.57
C GLY A 74 -9.01 37.38 -0.61
N GLY A 75 -7.78 36.89 -0.78
CA GLY A 75 -7.24 35.86 0.10
C GLY A 75 -7.65 34.44 -0.28
N ILE A 76 -7.50 33.53 0.66
CA ILE A 76 -7.87 32.12 0.49
C ILE A 76 -9.17 31.88 1.23
N ASN A 77 -10.14 31.28 0.56
CA ASN A 77 -11.46 31.02 1.09
C ASN A 77 -11.70 29.52 1.03
N ILE A 78 -11.97 28.92 2.18
CA ILE A 78 -12.23 27.48 2.29
C ILE A 78 -13.62 27.25 2.86
N GLY A 79 -14.36 26.28 2.32
CA GLY A 79 -15.70 25.97 2.81
C GLY A 79 -16.50 25.06 1.89
N PRO A 80 -17.71 24.62 2.31
CA PRO A 80 -18.62 23.87 1.47
C PRO A 80 -18.95 24.60 0.16
N VAL A 81 -19.31 23.85 -0.87
CA VAL A 81 -19.66 24.40 -2.20
C VAL A 81 -20.79 25.44 -2.12
N ASP A 82 -21.77 25.21 -1.25
CA ASP A 82 -22.94 26.08 -1.09
C ASP A 82 -22.61 27.44 -0.44
N CYS A 83 -21.38 27.64 0.04
CA CYS A 83 -20.92 28.92 0.57
C CYS A 83 -20.40 29.88 -0.52
N PHE A 84 -20.35 29.45 -1.79
CA PHE A 84 -19.67 30.19 -2.85
C PHE A 84 -20.51 30.28 -4.14
N ASP A 85 -21.24 31.40 -4.31
CA ASP A 85 -22.09 31.69 -5.50
C ASP A 85 -21.34 31.71 -6.85
N ILE A 86 -20.01 31.80 -6.79
CA ILE A 86 -19.09 31.87 -7.91
C ILE A 86 -18.74 30.51 -8.53
N LEU A 87 -19.11 29.43 -7.83
CA LEU A 87 -19.01 28.07 -8.34
C LEU A 87 -20.25 27.81 -9.18
N SER A 88 -20.05 27.44 -10.44
CA SER A 88 -21.14 27.08 -11.33
C SER A 88 -21.74 25.73 -10.92
N GLU A 89 -23.03 25.52 -11.23
CA GLU A 89 -23.70 24.22 -11.01
C GLU A 89 -22.94 23.05 -11.64
N LYS A 90 -22.32 23.28 -12.80
CA LYS A 90 -21.48 22.27 -13.46
C LYS A 90 -20.29 21.86 -12.60
N GLU A 91 -19.52 22.83 -12.09
CA GLU A 91 -18.36 22.56 -11.23
C GLU A 91 -18.76 21.78 -9.96
N ILE A 92 -19.90 22.13 -9.36
CA ILE A 92 -20.44 21.47 -8.18
C ILE A 92 -20.90 20.03 -8.49
N ASN A 93 -21.50 19.81 -9.67
CA ASN A 93 -21.94 18.50 -10.12
C ASN A 93 -20.78 17.60 -10.56
N ASP A 94 -19.66 18.17 -10.98
CA ASP A 94 -18.46 17.45 -11.40
C ASP A 94 -17.66 16.84 -10.22
N ILE A 95 -18.01 17.15 -8.96
CA ILE A 95 -17.38 16.55 -7.76
C ILE A 95 -18.32 15.61 -6.97
N GLY A 96 -17.76 14.54 -6.41
CA GLY A 96 -18.41 13.68 -5.41
C GLY A 96 -18.15 14.16 -3.97
N ASP A 97 -18.51 13.31 -3.00
CA ASP A 97 -18.47 13.68 -1.56
C ASP A 97 -17.06 14.01 -1.05
N GLU A 98 -16.04 13.32 -1.56
CA GLU A 98 -14.64 13.53 -1.23
C GLU A 98 -13.88 14.33 -2.32
N GLY A 99 -14.58 14.77 -3.38
CA GLY A 99 -14.01 15.61 -4.43
C GLY A 99 -13.81 17.05 -3.98
N TYR A 100 -12.98 17.78 -4.72
CA TYR A 100 -12.66 19.17 -4.41
C TYR A 100 -12.49 20.05 -5.65
N ILE A 101 -12.69 21.35 -5.43
CA ILE A 101 -12.49 22.43 -6.40
C ILE A 101 -11.47 23.40 -5.81
N ILE A 102 -10.43 23.73 -6.58
CA ILE A 102 -9.55 24.88 -6.37
C ILE A 102 -9.83 25.84 -7.51
N LYS A 103 -10.23 27.08 -7.23
CA LYS A 103 -10.56 28.07 -8.25
C LYS A 103 -9.90 29.41 -7.94
N ASN A 104 -9.25 30.00 -8.93
CA ASN A 104 -8.78 31.37 -8.86
C ASN A 104 -9.77 32.31 -9.55
N HIS A 105 -10.26 33.31 -8.83
CA HIS A 105 -11.16 34.33 -9.36
C HIS A 105 -10.92 35.68 -8.69
N ASP A 106 -10.64 36.73 -9.46
CA ASP A 106 -10.51 38.12 -8.98
C ASP A 106 -9.69 38.29 -7.68
N LYS A 107 -8.50 37.67 -7.61
CA LYS A 107 -7.58 37.68 -6.44
C LYS A 107 -8.04 36.86 -5.23
N ARG A 108 -9.04 36.00 -5.44
CA ARG A 108 -9.56 35.05 -4.47
C ARG A 108 -9.20 33.64 -4.90
N ILE A 109 -8.56 32.87 -4.02
CA ILE A 109 -8.45 31.41 -4.17
C ILE A 109 -9.57 30.79 -3.36
N ILE A 110 -10.41 29.98 -4.02
CA ILE A 110 -11.48 29.23 -3.40
C ILE A 110 -11.06 27.77 -3.37
N ILE A 111 -11.16 27.14 -2.20
CA ILE A 111 -10.93 25.71 -2.00
C ILE A 111 -12.20 25.14 -1.40
N SER A 112 -12.91 24.32 -2.16
CA SER A 112 -14.23 23.85 -1.79
C SER A 112 -14.42 22.37 -2.04
N GLY A 113 -15.38 21.77 -1.34
CA GLY A 113 -15.80 20.38 -1.49
C GLY A 113 -17.21 20.21 -0.90
N LYS A 114 -17.86 19.08 -1.23
CA LYS A 114 -19.20 18.77 -0.68
C LYS A 114 -19.16 18.43 0.81
N THR A 115 -18.02 17.92 1.29
CA THR A 115 -17.80 17.54 2.69
C THR A 115 -16.50 18.12 3.22
N GLY A 116 -16.30 18.06 4.55
CA GLY A 116 -15.04 18.44 5.19
C GLY A 116 -13.82 17.68 4.65
N ARG A 117 -13.99 16.41 4.23
CA ARG A 117 -12.92 15.62 3.61
C ARG A 117 -12.48 16.22 2.28
N GLY A 118 -13.44 16.57 1.41
CA GLY A 118 -13.16 17.23 0.14
C GLY A 118 -12.38 18.54 0.34
N ILE A 119 -12.81 19.38 1.28
CA ILE A 119 -12.12 20.63 1.62
C ILE A 119 -10.67 20.35 2.10
N LEU A 120 -10.47 19.37 2.97
CA LEU A 120 -9.15 18.98 3.47
C LEU A 120 -8.22 18.51 2.34
N TYR A 121 -8.70 17.63 1.46
CA TYR A 121 -7.92 17.14 0.32
C TYR A 121 -7.59 18.28 -0.66
N GLY A 122 -8.54 19.20 -0.89
CA GLY A 122 -8.32 20.41 -1.67
C GLY A 122 -7.25 21.32 -1.08
N VAL A 123 -7.20 21.47 0.25
CA VAL A 123 -6.12 22.22 0.93
C VAL A 123 -4.77 21.56 0.71
N PHE A 124 -4.65 20.24 0.87
CA PHE A 124 -3.39 19.55 0.58
C PHE A 124 -2.98 19.64 -0.89
N ALA A 125 -3.93 19.57 -1.82
CA ALA A 125 -3.67 19.77 -3.23
C ALA A 125 -3.19 21.20 -3.54
N PHE A 126 -3.81 22.21 -2.95
CA PHE A 126 -3.38 23.60 -3.05
C PHE A 126 -1.98 23.81 -2.48
N LEU A 127 -1.69 23.29 -1.28
CA LEU A 127 -0.36 23.37 -0.68
C LEU A 127 0.70 22.65 -1.53
N ARG A 128 0.34 21.54 -2.18
CA ARG A 128 1.20 20.86 -3.16
C ARG A 128 1.48 21.73 -4.38
N LEU A 129 0.48 22.45 -4.92
CA LEU A 129 0.69 23.41 -6.02
C LEU A 129 1.63 24.55 -5.61
N MET A 130 1.52 25.05 -4.38
CA MET A 130 2.44 26.06 -3.84
C MET A 130 3.87 25.52 -3.70
N GLN A 131 4.04 24.29 -3.22
CA GLN A 131 5.35 23.65 -3.12
C GLN A 131 6.00 23.38 -4.50
N PHE A 132 5.20 23.32 -5.56
CA PHE A 132 5.67 23.32 -6.96
C PHE A 132 5.84 24.72 -7.55
N GLU A 133 5.70 25.77 -6.74
CA GLU A 133 5.83 27.17 -7.15
C GLU A 133 5.00 27.47 -8.42
N ARG A 134 3.71 27.07 -8.42
CA ARG A 134 2.81 27.32 -9.55
C ARG A 134 2.20 28.73 -9.49
N PRO A 135 2.12 29.50 -10.58
CA PRO A 135 1.50 30.82 -10.56
C PRO A 135 0.00 30.73 -10.24
N LEU A 136 -0.58 31.75 -9.60
CA LEU A 136 -2.00 31.72 -9.19
C LEU A 136 -2.94 31.51 -10.37
N SER A 137 -2.61 32.07 -11.53
CA SER A 137 -3.40 31.92 -12.77
C SER A 137 -3.58 30.46 -13.20
N SER A 138 -2.68 29.56 -12.79
CA SER A 138 -2.74 28.13 -13.09
C SER A 138 -3.48 27.30 -12.02
N MET A 139 -3.87 27.91 -10.90
CA MET A 139 -4.53 27.21 -9.79
C MET A 139 -6.04 27.08 -10.01
N ASN A 140 -6.42 26.29 -11.01
CA ASN A 140 -7.80 25.89 -11.28
C ASN A 140 -7.85 24.37 -11.42
N VAL A 141 -8.41 23.67 -10.43
CA VAL A 141 -8.41 22.21 -10.33
C VAL A 141 -9.79 21.72 -9.89
N ILE A 142 -10.28 20.68 -10.55
CA ILE A 142 -11.41 19.88 -10.09
C ILE A 142 -10.91 18.43 -10.08
N ASP A 143 -11.04 17.74 -8.96
CA ASP A 143 -10.48 16.40 -8.80
C ASP A 143 -11.33 15.55 -7.86
N ASN A 144 -11.36 14.24 -8.12
CA ASN A 144 -12.16 13.25 -7.41
C ASN A 144 -11.38 11.97 -7.18
N PRO A 145 -11.54 11.30 -6.03
CA PRO A 145 -11.01 9.97 -5.86
C PRO A 145 -11.76 8.98 -6.75
N VAL A 146 -11.03 8.03 -7.33
CA VAL A 146 -11.56 6.92 -8.11
C VAL A 146 -11.97 5.75 -7.22
N ASN A 147 -11.18 5.44 -6.19
CA ASN A 147 -11.48 4.37 -5.24
C ASN A 147 -12.18 4.91 -4.00
N MET A 148 -13.22 4.22 -3.54
CA MET A 148 -14.00 4.59 -2.36
C MET A 148 -13.20 4.40 -1.07
N LEU A 149 -12.71 3.18 -0.83
CA LEU A 149 -11.82 2.87 0.29
C LEU A 149 -10.36 2.97 -0.15
N ARG A 150 -9.58 3.78 0.57
CA ARG A 150 -8.15 4.02 0.32
C ARG A 150 -7.43 3.86 1.65
N MET A 151 -7.03 2.63 1.94
CA MET A 151 -6.72 2.19 3.32
C MET A 151 -5.25 1.87 3.53
N VAL A 152 -4.78 1.98 4.78
CA VAL A 152 -3.50 1.41 5.22
C VAL A 152 -3.72 0.42 6.35
N ASN A 153 -3.04 -0.73 6.27
CA ASN A 153 -3.11 -1.78 7.27
C ASN A 153 -1.81 -1.76 8.10
N GLN A 154 -1.93 -1.56 9.42
CA GLN A 154 -0.80 -1.67 10.33
C GLN A 154 -0.61 -3.13 10.76
N TRP A 155 0.62 -3.62 10.69
CA TRP A 155 1.00 -4.93 11.24
C TRP A 155 1.67 -4.80 12.62
N ASP A 156 1.23 -3.78 13.37
CA ASP A 156 1.76 -3.40 14.67
C ASP A 156 1.21 -4.30 15.79
N ASN A 157 2.11 -4.77 16.64
CA ASN A 157 1.81 -5.47 17.88
C ASN A 157 1.85 -4.50 19.07
N MET A 158 1.08 -4.78 20.11
CA MET A 158 0.98 -3.95 21.30
C MET A 158 2.27 -3.92 22.13
N ASP A 159 3.15 -4.92 21.97
CA ASP A 159 4.47 -4.93 22.60
C ASP A 159 5.39 -3.83 22.03
N GLY A 160 5.08 -3.31 20.84
CA GLY A 160 5.80 -2.28 20.12
C GLY A 160 6.50 -2.80 18.86
N THR A 161 6.57 -4.11 18.65
CA THR A 161 7.10 -4.68 17.41
C THR A 161 6.11 -4.48 16.26
N ILE A 162 6.61 -4.55 15.03
CA ILE A 162 5.78 -4.55 13.82
C ILE A 162 6.14 -5.82 13.06
N GLU A 163 5.16 -6.69 12.80
CA GLU A 163 5.37 -7.86 11.96
C GLU A 163 5.70 -7.40 10.54
N ARG A 164 6.86 -7.82 10.01
CA ARG A 164 7.44 -7.32 8.75
C ARG A 164 7.66 -5.80 8.74
N GLY A 165 7.97 -5.22 9.90
CA GLY A 165 8.39 -3.82 10.01
C GLY A 165 9.90 -3.66 9.91
N TYR A 166 10.35 -2.77 9.02
CA TYR A 166 11.77 -2.52 8.76
C TYR A 166 12.15 -1.03 8.94
N ALA A 167 11.35 -0.32 9.73
CA ALA A 167 11.44 1.13 9.92
C ALA A 167 11.34 1.55 11.40
N GLY A 168 11.82 0.67 12.29
CA GLY A 168 11.71 0.83 13.74
C GLY A 168 10.49 0.12 14.33
N ASN A 169 10.05 0.60 15.49
CA ASN A 169 8.93 0.06 16.28
C ASN A 169 7.62 0.80 15.98
N SER A 170 6.52 0.29 16.54
CA SER A 170 5.20 0.89 16.45
C SER A 170 5.19 2.34 16.95
N ILE A 171 4.53 3.22 16.20
CA ILE A 171 4.23 4.59 16.65
C ILE A 171 3.00 4.65 17.58
N PHE A 172 2.25 3.55 17.69
CA PHE A 172 1.02 3.45 18.46
C PHE A 172 1.24 2.80 19.82
N TYR A 173 2.09 1.77 19.87
CA TYR A 173 2.20 0.88 21.03
C TYR A 173 3.63 0.71 21.54
N LYS A 174 3.73 0.42 22.83
CA LYS A 174 4.98 0.05 23.50
C LYS A 174 4.65 -0.67 24.80
N ASN A 175 5.31 -1.80 25.06
CA ASN A 175 5.17 -2.56 26.31
C ASN A 175 3.69 -2.91 26.64
N ASN A 176 2.96 -3.44 25.65
CA ASN A 176 1.56 -3.87 25.76
C ASN A 176 0.59 -2.72 26.10
N ASN A 177 0.92 -1.49 25.70
CA ASN A 177 0.13 -0.30 26.00
C ASN A 177 0.25 0.77 24.91
N PHE A 178 -0.68 1.71 24.89
CA PHE A 178 -0.70 2.82 23.94
C PHE A 178 0.36 3.87 24.33
N ILE A 179 1.10 4.38 23.35
CA ILE A 179 2.05 5.47 23.54
C ILE A 179 1.31 6.73 24.00
N ARG A 180 1.88 7.42 24.99
CA ARG A 180 1.31 8.64 25.60
C ARG A 180 1.33 9.84 24.66
N SER A 181 2.45 10.07 23.98
CA SER A 181 2.59 11.20 23.05
C SER A 181 1.79 10.93 21.78
N LYS A 182 0.89 11.85 21.43
CA LYS A 182 0.04 11.76 20.24
C LYS A 182 0.52 12.63 19.08
N LYS A 183 1.63 13.36 19.25
CA LYS A 183 2.14 14.28 18.22
C LYS A 183 2.45 13.55 16.92
N ARG A 184 3.25 12.48 16.99
CA ARG A 184 3.66 11.71 15.82
C ARG A 184 2.47 11.05 15.13
N ILE A 185 1.49 10.55 15.90
CA ILE A 185 0.26 9.98 15.33
C ILE A 185 -0.52 11.02 14.54
N ARG A 186 -0.59 12.27 15.02
CA ARG A 186 -1.20 13.38 14.27
C ARG A 186 -0.40 13.73 13.01
N ASP A 187 0.93 13.74 13.09
CA ASP A 187 1.78 13.95 11.91
C ASP A 187 1.59 12.82 10.88
N TYR A 188 1.36 11.58 11.33
CA TYR A 188 1.04 10.48 10.44
C TYR A 188 -0.32 10.67 9.76
N ALA A 189 -1.36 11.07 10.52
CA ALA A 189 -2.67 11.40 9.96
C ALA A 189 -2.58 12.50 8.89
N ARG A 190 -1.71 13.52 9.10
CA ARG A 190 -1.40 14.56 8.09
C ARG A 190 -0.79 13.96 6.83
N LEU A 191 0.21 13.09 6.96
CA LEU A 191 0.85 12.43 5.81
C LEU A 191 -0.17 11.61 5.01
N LEU A 192 -0.98 10.77 5.67
CA LEU A 192 -1.99 9.94 5.02
C LEU A 192 -3.05 10.79 4.29
N ALA A 193 -3.63 11.79 4.96
CA ALA A 193 -4.65 12.65 4.37
C ALA A 193 -4.13 13.49 3.20
N SER A 194 -2.85 13.86 3.21
CA SER A 194 -2.25 14.65 2.13
C SER A 194 -2.19 13.93 0.77
N VAL A 195 -2.24 12.60 0.80
CA VAL A 195 -2.32 11.74 -0.39
C VAL A 195 -3.70 11.09 -0.53
N GLY A 196 -4.67 11.50 0.28
CA GLY A 196 -6.08 11.12 0.17
C GLY A 196 -6.46 9.78 0.82
N ILE A 197 -5.59 9.16 1.61
CA ILE A 197 -5.92 7.94 2.37
C ILE A 197 -7.01 8.26 3.38
N ASN A 198 -8.06 7.44 3.44
CA ASN A 198 -9.27 7.70 4.24
C ASN A 198 -9.64 6.57 5.21
N GLY A 199 -8.82 5.51 5.30
CA GLY A 199 -9.02 4.44 6.26
C GLY A 199 -7.71 3.88 6.81
N ILE A 200 -7.75 3.44 8.07
CA ILE A 200 -6.61 2.78 8.73
C ILE A 200 -7.07 1.63 9.62
N VAL A 201 -6.39 0.49 9.50
CA VAL A 201 -6.48 -0.60 10.47
C VAL A 201 -5.32 -0.47 11.46
N LEU A 202 -5.61 -0.33 12.76
CA LEU A 202 -4.62 0.10 13.76
C LEU A 202 -3.70 -1.00 14.31
N ASN A 203 -3.96 -2.27 14.02
CA ASN A 203 -3.28 -3.39 14.65
C ASN A 203 -3.12 -4.58 13.71
N ASN A 204 -2.13 -5.41 14.04
CA ASN A 204 -1.77 -6.59 13.27
C ASN A 204 -2.95 -7.51 12.98
N VAL A 205 -2.97 -8.06 11.77
CA VAL A 205 -3.93 -9.09 11.32
C VAL A 205 -3.75 -10.39 12.09
N ASN A 206 -2.54 -10.67 12.57
CA ASN A 206 -2.28 -11.71 13.57
C ASN A 206 -2.58 -11.15 14.97
N VAL A 207 -3.85 -11.17 15.36
CA VAL A 207 -4.30 -10.57 16.63
C VAL A 207 -3.89 -11.45 17.82
N HIS A 208 -2.85 -11.06 18.56
CA HIS A 208 -2.40 -11.78 19.76
C HIS A 208 -3.19 -11.40 21.03
N HIS A 209 -2.76 -11.91 22.18
CA HIS A 209 -3.52 -11.85 23.44
C HIS A 209 -3.88 -10.42 23.90
N TYR A 210 -2.96 -9.45 23.77
CA TYR A 210 -3.23 -8.07 24.22
C TYR A 210 -4.09 -7.32 23.21
N GLU A 211 -3.86 -7.54 21.93
CA GLU A 211 -4.56 -6.99 20.78
C GLU A 211 -6.02 -7.46 20.77
N THR A 212 -6.30 -8.73 21.12
CA THR A 212 -7.67 -9.26 21.28
C THR A 212 -8.50 -8.38 22.22
N ARG A 213 -7.87 -7.76 23.22
CA ARG A 213 -8.57 -6.93 24.20
C ARG A 213 -8.89 -5.52 23.69
N MET A 214 -8.45 -5.11 22.50
CA MET A 214 -8.71 -3.77 21.95
C MET A 214 -10.20 -3.45 21.79
N ILE A 215 -11.04 -4.48 21.61
CA ILE A 215 -12.50 -4.38 21.51
C ILE A 215 -13.20 -4.38 22.90
N THR A 216 -12.46 -4.31 23.99
CA THR A 216 -13.00 -4.31 25.36
C THR A 216 -13.06 -2.90 25.96
N LYS A 217 -13.94 -2.69 26.94
CA LYS A 217 -14.06 -1.43 27.71
C LYS A 217 -12.74 -0.93 28.32
N THR A 218 -11.77 -1.82 28.53
CA THR A 218 -10.45 -1.45 29.08
C THR A 218 -9.62 -0.65 28.06
N PHE A 219 -9.69 -1.01 26.78
CA PHE A 219 -8.86 -0.40 25.73
C PHE A 219 -9.63 0.52 24.79
N LEU A 220 -10.96 0.38 24.67
CA LEU A 220 -11.79 1.23 23.81
C LEU A 220 -11.62 2.74 24.06
N PRO A 221 -11.47 3.26 25.31
CA PRO A 221 -11.17 4.68 25.50
C PRO A 221 -9.84 5.12 24.85
N LYS A 222 -8.85 4.23 24.79
CA LYS A 222 -7.55 4.51 24.17
C LYS A 222 -7.59 4.38 22.64
N VAL A 223 -8.37 3.42 22.13
CA VAL A 223 -8.66 3.31 20.69
C VAL A 223 -9.43 4.55 20.22
N ALA A 224 -10.43 4.99 20.97
CA ALA A 224 -11.20 6.21 20.67
C ALA A 224 -10.30 7.45 20.60
N ALA A 225 -9.35 7.60 21.54
CA ALA A 225 -8.38 8.69 21.47
C ALA A 225 -7.49 8.68 20.22
N LEU A 226 -7.23 7.51 19.63
CA LEU A 226 -6.57 7.42 18.31
C LEU A 226 -7.55 7.76 17.18
N ALA A 227 -8.76 7.22 17.25
CA ALA A 227 -9.82 7.50 16.27
C ALA A 227 -10.16 9.00 16.20
N ASP A 228 -10.15 9.72 17.32
CA ASP A 228 -10.35 11.17 17.35
C ASP A 228 -9.31 11.91 16.51
N ILE A 229 -8.04 11.52 16.60
CA ILE A 229 -6.95 12.13 15.81
C ILE A 229 -7.13 11.82 14.33
N PHE A 230 -7.44 10.57 13.97
CA PHE A 230 -7.61 10.19 12.56
C PHE A 230 -8.87 10.84 11.96
N ARG A 231 -9.95 10.96 12.74
CA ARG A 231 -11.20 11.62 12.35
C ARG A 231 -10.99 13.10 12.02
N GLU A 232 -10.14 13.81 12.78
CA GLU A 232 -9.75 15.20 12.45
C GLU A 232 -9.24 15.34 11.01
N TYR A 233 -8.59 14.29 10.48
CA TYR A 233 -8.01 14.25 9.14
C TYR A 233 -8.84 13.44 8.13
N GLY A 234 -10.10 13.14 8.44
CA GLY A 234 -10.99 12.41 7.54
C GLY A 234 -10.66 10.92 7.37
N ILE A 235 -9.91 10.32 8.31
CA ILE A 235 -9.49 8.93 8.26
C ILE A 235 -10.36 8.10 9.22
N THR A 236 -11.08 7.13 8.67
CA THR A 236 -11.89 6.19 9.43
C THR A 236 -11.02 5.09 10.05
N VAL A 237 -11.24 4.78 11.34
CA VAL A 237 -10.50 3.74 12.06
C VAL A 237 -11.21 2.39 11.99
N PHE A 238 -10.42 1.35 11.76
CA PHE A 238 -10.78 -0.06 11.76
C PHE A 238 -9.87 -0.83 12.73
N LEU A 239 -10.29 -2.03 13.15
CA LEU A 239 -9.47 -2.94 13.96
C LEU A 239 -9.39 -4.31 13.30
N SER A 240 -8.20 -4.91 13.32
CA SER A 240 -8.10 -6.35 13.11
C SER A 240 -8.66 -7.07 14.34
N VAL A 241 -9.49 -8.08 14.16
CA VAL A 241 -10.10 -8.84 15.27
C VAL A 241 -9.70 -10.31 15.27
N ASN A 242 -9.59 -10.88 16.47
CA ASN A 242 -9.45 -12.33 16.64
C ASN A 242 -10.84 -12.96 16.52
N PHE A 243 -11.05 -13.85 15.55
CA PHE A 243 -12.33 -14.55 15.38
C PHE A 243 -12.74 -15.34 16.64
N ALA A 244 -11.76 -15.86 17.39
CA ALA A 244 -11.97 -16.59 18.65
C ALA A 244 -12.18 -15.69 19.89
N SER A 245 -12.38 -14.37 19.72
CA SER A 245 -12.62 -13.45 20.84
C SER A 245 -13.75 -13.87 21.80
N PRO A 246 -14.89 -14.43 21.34
CA PRO A 246 -15.93 -14.94 22.24
C PRO A 246 -15.40 -15.96 23.27
N VAL A 247 -14.43 -16.78 22.88
CA VAL A 247 -13.77 -17.75 23.77
C VAL A 247 -12.72 -17.06 24.63
N GLU A 248 -11.76 -16.35 24.01
CA GLU A 248 -10.58 -15.84 24.71
C GLU A 248 -10.89 -14.75 25.75
N ILE A 249 -11.86 -13.89 25.45
CA ILE A 249 -12.20 -12.73 26.30
C ILE A 249 -13.69 -12.64 26.62
N GLY A 250 -14.54 -13.42 25.96
CA GLY A 250 -15.98 -13.46 26.19
C GLY A 250 -16.45 -14.55 27.17
N GLY A 251 -15.60 -15.55 27.44
CA GLY A 251 -15.95 -16.67 28.34
C GLY A 251 -16.94 -17.67 27.74
N LEU A 252 -17.19 -17.63 26.44
CA LEU A 252 -18.00 -18.64 25.75
C LEU A 252 -17.18 -19.92 25.50
N PRO A 253 -17.82 -21.10 25.44
CA PRO A 253 -17.13 -22.35 25.14
C PRO A 253 -16.80 -22.52 23.64
N THR A 254 -17.31 -21.64 22.78
CA THR A 254 -17.18 -21.75 21.31
C THR A 254 -17.10 -20.36 20.66
N ALA A 255 -16.63 -20.31 19.42
CA ALA A 255 -16.73 -19.16 18.51
C ALA A 255 -17.38 -19.56 17.17
N ASP A 256 -18.21 -20.61 17.15
CA ASP A 256 -19.01 -20.99 15.98
C ASP A 256 -19.93 -19.83 15.57
N PRO A 257 -19.80 -19.28 14.35
CA PRO A 257 -20.61 -18.14 13.91
C PRO A 257 -22.11 -18.43 13.81
N LEU A 258 -22.53 -19.70 13.79
CA LEU A 258 -23.94 -20.08 13.80
C LEU A 258 -24.52 -20.32 15.21
N ASP A 259 -23.69 -20.21 16.26
CA ASP A 259 -24.16 -20.24 17.64
C ASP A 259 -24.76 -18.88 18.04
N THR A 260 -26.02 -18.89 18.51
CA THR A 260 -26.74 -17.67 18.89
C THR A 260 -26.00 -16.86 19.95
N ALA A 261 -25.36 -17.50 20.94
CA ALA A 261 -24.63 -16.80 21.99
C ALA A 261 -23.39 -16.09 21.44
N VAL A 262 -22.74 -16.65 20.42
CA VAL A 262 -21.60 -16.02 19.72
C VAL A 262 -22.06 -14.77 18.96
N PHE A 263 -23.18 -14.85 18.24
CA PHE A 263 -23.75 -13.70 17.55
C PHE A 263 -24.19 -12.58 18.53
N GLU A 264 -24.84 -12.93 19.64
CA GLU A 264 -25.22 -11.99 20.69
C GLU A 264 -24.00 -11.31 21.32
N TRP A 265 -22.92 -12.07 21.56
CA TRP A 265 -21.67 -11.54 22.08
C TRP A 265 -21.03 -10.52 21.14
N TRP A 266 -20.96 -10.83 19.83
CA TRP A 266 -20.44 -9.90 18.83
C TRP A 266 -21.31 -8.66 18.70
N SER A 267 -22.64 -8.82 18.69
CA SER A 267 -23.60 -7.71 18.65
C SER A 267 -23.42 -6.77 19.85
N GLY A 268 -23.26 -7.33 21.06
CA GLY A 268 -22.98 -6.57 22.28
C GLY A 268 -21.64 -5.84 22.22
N THR A 269 -20.59 -6.51 21.73
CA THR A 269 -19.25 -5.93 21.57
C THR A 269 -19.24 -4.79 20.57
N VAL A 270 -19.84 -4.98 19.40
CA VAL A 270 -19.99 -3.95 18.37
C VAL A 270 -20.73 -2.74 18.92
N LYS A 271 -21.87 -2.95 19.60
CA LYS A 271 -22.61 -1.85 20.24
C LYS A 271 -21.73 -1.06 21.21
N GLU A 272 -20.87 -1.73 21.98
CA GLU A 272 -19.95 -1.05 22.89
C GLU A 272 -18.87 -0.26 22.13
N ILE A 273 -18.30 -0.80 21.04
CA ILE A 273 -17.33 -0.08 20.20
C ILE A 273 -17.94 1.23 19.69
N TYR A 274 -19.14 1.18 19.11
CA TYR A 274 -19.79 2.36 18.54
C TYR A 274 -20.21 3.41 19.59
N ARG A 275 -20.33 3.04 20.87
CA ARG A 275 -20.50 4.02 21.96
C ARG A 275 -19.26 4.87 22.18
N TYR A 276 -18.06 4.31 21.96
CA TYR A 276 -16.80 5.03 22.07
C TYR A 276 -16.38 5.69 20.76
N ILE A 277 -16.69 5.06 19.63
CA ILE A 277 -16.25 5.46 18.30
C ILE A 277 -17.47 5.43 17.35
N PRO A 278 -18.30 6.49 17.32
CA PRO A 278 -19.58 6.47 16.60
C PRO A 278 -19.47 6.29 15.08
N ASP A 279 -18.31 6.59 14.51
CA ASP A 279 -17.97 6.46 13.09
C ASP A 279 -16.92 5.35 12.85
N PHE A 280 -16.87 4.34 13.73
CA PHE A 280 -16.00 3.19 13.55
C PHE A 280 -16.27 2.52 12.20
N GLY A 281 -15.20 2.21 11.46
CA GLY A 281 -15.31 1.65 10.12
C GLY A 281 -15.73 0.18 10.11
N GLY A 282 -15.28 -0.58 11.09
CA GLY A 282 -15.54 -2.02 11.19
C GLY A 282 -14.26 -2.84 11.35
N PHE A 283 -14.30 -4.08 10.87
CA PHE A 283 -13.27 -5.07 11.19
C PHE A 283 -12.45 -5.50 9.98
N LEU A 284 -11.15 -5.74 10.19
CA LEU A 284 -10.30 -6.54 9.31
C LEU A 284 -10.17 -7.95 9.90
N VAL A 285 -10.30 -8.99 9.09
CA VAL A 285 -10.27 -10.38 9.56
C VAL A 285 -9.29 -11.22 8.76
N LYS A 286 -8.31 -11.81 9.47
CA LYS A 286 -7.51 -12.96 8.99
C LYS A 286 -8.00 -14.19 9.75
N ALA A 287 -8.67 -15.10 9.06
CA ALA A 287 -9.26 -16.31 9.61
C ALA A 287 -8.83 -17.54 8.79
N ASP A 288 -8.67 -18.69 9.45
CA ASP A 288 -8.27 -19.98 8.85
C ASP A 288 -7.01 -19.91 7.99
N SER A 289 -6.04 -19.09 8.41
CA SER A 289 -4.80 -18.83 7.68
C SER A 289 -3.64 -18.79 8.66
N GLU A 290 -2.60 -19.59 8.41
CA GLU A 290 -1.37 -19.62 9.22
C GLU A 290 -1.65 -19.80 10.71
N TYR A 291 -2.45 -20.84 11.04
CA TYR A 291 -2.86 -21.20 12.40
C TYR A 291 -3.75 -20.18 13.12
N ARG A 292 -4.21 -19.12 12.43
CA ARG A 292 -5.20 -18.20 12.98
C ARG A 292 -6.59 -18.84 12.98
N PRO A 293 -7.36 -18.73 14.09
CA PRO A 293 -8.67 -19.36 14.20
C PRO A 293 -9.67 -18.74 13.22
N GLY A 294 -10.68 -19.52 12.84
CA GLY A 294 -11.70 -19.09 11.89
C GLY A 294 -12.86 -20.09 11.77
N PRO A 295 -13.82 -19.80 10.88
CA PRO A 295 -14.99 -20.64 10.63
C PRO A 295 -14.69 -22.12 10.37
N PHE A 296 -13.59 -22.48 9.69
CA PHE A 296 -13.27 -23.89 9.41
C PHE A 296 -13.06 -24.72 10.68
N THR A 297 -12.63 -24.09 11.77
CA THR A 297 -12.48 -24.74 13.09
C THR A 297 -13.81 -25.34 13.59
N TYR A 298 -14.93 -24.77 13.15
CA TYR A 298 -16.28 -25.15 13.56
C TYR A 298 -17.07 -25.83 12.43
N GLY A 299 -16.41 -26.23 11.33
CA GLY A 299 -17.07 -26.82 10.17
C GLY A 299 -17.99 -25.85 9.41
N ARG A 300 -17.71 -24.54 9.47
CA ARG A 300 -18.45 -23.47 8.78
C ARG A 300 -17.65 -22.91 7.62
N ASN A 301 -18.29 -22.24 6.67
CA ASN A 301 -17.58 -21.58 5.56
C ASN A 301 -17.26 -20.10 5.89
N HIS A 302 -16.51 -19.44 5.01
CA HIS A 302 -16.14 -18.03 5.21
C HIS A 302 -17.32 -17.06 5.13
N ALA A 303 -18.37 -17.37 4.37
CA ALA A 303 -19.57 -16.55 4.30
C ALA A 303 -20.33 -16.57 5.64
N ASP A 304 -20.46 -17.73 6.29
CA ASP A 304 -21.08 -17.85 7.63
C ASP A 304 -20.36 -16.95 8.65
N GLY A 305 -19.02 -17.04 8.69
CA GLY A 305 -18.19 -16.24 9.58
C GLY A 305 -18.26 -14.74 9.31
N ALA A 306 -18.12 -14.35 8.05
CA ALA A 306 -18.15 -12.95 7.64
C ALA A 306 -19.53 -12.33 7.86
N ASN A 307 -20.60 -13.04 7.50
CA ASN A 307 -21.98 -12.57 7.59
C ASN A 307 -22.46 -12.40 9.03
N MET A 308 -21.97 -13.24 9.96
CA MET A 308 -22.24 -13.07 11.40
C MET A 308 -21.69 -11.72 11.91
N LEU A 309 -20.42 -11.42 11.60
CA LEU A 309 -19.79 -10.13 11.97
C LEU A 309 -20.45 -8.95 11.24
N ALA A 310 -20.76 -9.10 9.96
CA ALA A 310 -21.41 -8.09 9.15
C ALA A 310 -22.81 -7.75 9.67
N SER A 311 -23.57 -8.77 10.09
CA SER A 311 -24.89 -8.58 10.70
C SER A 311 -24.80 -7.80 12.02
N ALA A 312 -23.77 -8.05 12.84
CA ALA A 312 -23.55 -7.29 14.07
C ALA A 312 -23.18 -5.82 13.81
N LEU A 313 -22.42 -5.54 12.73
CA LEU A 313 -21.99 -4.19 12.32
C LEU A 313 -23.06 -3.39 11.56
N LYS A 314 -23.99 -4.07 10.87
CA LYS A 314 -24.98 -3.45 9.97
C LYS A 314 -25.81 -2.32 10.59
N PRO A 315 -26.29 -2.39 11.86
CA PRO A 315 -27.05 -1.29 12.48
C PRO A 315 -26.27 0.03 12.62
N PHE A 316 -24.95 -0.02 12.45
CA PHE A 316 -24.04 1.11 12.62
C PHE A 316 -23.31 1.50 11.32
N ASN A 317 -23.72 0.93 10.18
CA ASN A 317 -23.07 1.11 8.87
C ASN A 317 -21.59 0.69 8.83
N GLY A 318 -21.18 -0.22 9.72
CA GLY A 318 -19.84 -0.81 9.70
C GLY A 318 -19.70 -1.89 8.64
N VAL A 319 -18.46 -2.14 8.20
CA VAL A 319 -18.13 -3.16 7.21
C VAL A 319 -17.19 -4.23 7.76
N VAL A 320 -17.25 -5.43 7.18
CA VAL A 320 -16.27 -6.50 7.42
C VAL A 320 -15.35 -6.58 6.22
N ILE A 321 -14.07 -6.32 6.44
CA ILE A 321 -13.00 -6.56 5.48
C ILE A 321 -12.46 -7.96 5.77
N TRP A 322 -12.82 -8.94 4.94
CA TRP A 322 -12.45 -10.33 5.11
C TRP A 322 -11.31 -10.70 4.15
N ARG A 323 -10.16 -11.09 4.69
CA ARG A 323 -8.99 -11.39 3.85
C ARG A 323 -9.11 -12.74 3.16
N CYS A 324 -8.82 -12.78 1.87
CA CYS A 324 -8.78 -14.01 1.07
C CYS A 324 -7.43 -14.72 1.07
N PHE A 325 -6.49 -14.30 1.92
CA PHE A 325 -5.19 -14.94 2.08
C PHE A 325 -5.33 -16.25 2.90
N VAL A 326 -5.93 -17.26 2.28
CA VAL A 326 -6.26 -18.57 2.86
C VAL A 326 -5.66 -19.65 1.97
N TYR A 327 -4.89 -20.56 2.56
CA TYR A 327 -4.21 -21.65 1.86
C TYR A 327 -3.83 -22.77 2.82
N ASN A 328 -3.49 -23.95 2.28
CA ASN A 328 -2.96 -25.05 3.06
C ASN A 328 -1.50 -24.76 3.51
N CYS A 329 -1.33 -24.27 4.74
CA CYS A 329 -0.02 -23.99 5.34
C CYS A 329 0.67 -25.22 5.98
N LEU A 330 0.14 -26.41 5.69
CA LEU A 330 0.65 -27.73 6.07
C LEU A 330 0.80 -28.65 4.84
N GLN A 331 1.01 -28.07 3.66
CA GLN A 331 1.12 -28.82 2.40
C GLN A 331 2.32 -29.78 2.45
N ASP A 332 2.15 -31.02 1.98
CA ASP A 332 3.28 -31.91 1.77
C ASP A 332 4.02 -31.50 0.49
N TRP A 333 5.32 -31.20 0.57
CA TRP A 333 6.11 -30.83 -0.61
C TRP A 333 6.16 -31.93 -1.67
N ARG A 334 5.90 -33.19 -1.30
CA ARG A 334 5.85 -34.34 -2.22
C ARG A 334 4.59 -34.33 -3.10
N ASP A 335 3.53 -33.67 -2.64
CA ASP A 335 2.29 -33.52 -3.38
C ASP A 335 2.48 -32.47 -4.48
N THR A 336 2.39 -32.93 -5.74
CA THR A 336 2.50 -32.10 -6.94
C THR A 336 1.15 -31.67 -7.49
N GLU A 337 0.04 -32.18 -6.96
CA GLU A 337 -1.32 -31.84 -7.39
C GLU A 337 -1.86 -30.62 -6.64
N THR A 338 -1.57 -30.53 -5.33
CA THR A 338 -1.94 -29.34 -4.55
C THR A 338 -1.11 -28.12 -4.97
N ASP A 339 -1.78 -27.03 -5.31
CA ASP A 339 -1.15 -25.76 -5.66
C ASP A 339 -1.67 -24.64 -4.79
N ARG A 340 -0.77 -24.03 -4.02
CA ARG A 340 -1.07 -22.87 -3.18
C ARG A 340 -1.70 -21.72 -3.99
N ALA A 341 -1.26 -21.52 -5.23
CA ALA A 341 -1.77 -20.42 -6.06
C ALA A 341 -3.28 -20.56 -6.36
N LYS A 342 -3.82 -21.78 -6.36
CA LYS A 342 -5.24 -22.03 -6.59
C LYS A 342 -6.12 -21.76 -5.37
N ALA A 343 -5.53 -21.76 -4.18
CA ALA A 343 -6.27 -21.89 -2.94
C ALA A 343 -7.27 -20.76 -2.69
N ALA A 344 -6.87 -19.50 -2.87
CA ALA A 344 -7.78 -18.38 -2.63
C ALA A 344 -8.99 -18.42 -3.58
N TYR A 345 -8.78 -18.76 -4.85
CA TYR A 345 -9.87 -18.91 -5.81
C TYR A 345 -10.81 -20.05 -5.42
N ASP A 346 -10.26 -21.24 -5.15
CA ASP A 346 -11.05 -22.44 -4.84
C ASP A 346 -11.85 -22.29 -3.54
N ASN A 347 -11.37 -21.50 -2.57
CA ASN A 347 -12.08 -21.25 -1.31
C ASN A 347 -13.20 -20.21 -1.44
N PHE A 348 -13.03 -19.17 -2.27
CA PHE A 348 -13.94 -18.02 -2.28
C PHE A 348 -14.87 -17.95 -3.50
N MET A 349 -14.50 -18.53 -4.64
CA MET A 349 -15.36 -18.53 -5.82
C MET A 349 -16.69 -19.26 -5.62
N PRO A 350 -16.76 -20.42 -4.93
CA PRO A 350 -18.03 -21.06 -4.64
C PRO A 350 -18.97 -20.23 -3.76
N LEU A 351 -18.47 -19.17 -3.13
CA LEU A 351 -19.20 -18.30 -2.20
C LEU A 351 -19.62 -16.96 -2.84
N ASP A 352 -19.40 -16.76 -4.14
CA ASP A 352 -19.76 -15.49 -4.80
C ASP A 352 -21.28 -15.25 -4.76
N GLY A 353 -21.68 -14.18 -4.07
CA GLY A 353 -23.09 -13.82 -3.85
C GLY A 353 -23.69 -14.33 -2.54
N GLU A 354 -22.94 -15.09 -1.73
CA GLU A 354 -23.37 -15.53 -0.40
C GLU A 354 -23.02 -14.51 0.70
N PHE A 355 -22.15 -13.54 0.40
CA PHE A 355 -21.73 -12.52 1.35
C PHE A 355 -22.73 -11.36 1.45
N LEU A 356 -22.93 -10.83 2.66
CA LEU A 356 -23.74 -9.64 2.88
C LEU A 356 -23.14 -8.39 2.23
N ASP A 357 -24.01 -7.41 1.97
CA ASP A 357 -23.71 -6.15 1.29
C ASP A 357 -22.62 -5.27 1.94
N ASN A 358 -22.36 -5.46 3.24
CA ASN A 358 -21.30 -4.80 4.00
C ASN A 358 -20.09 -5.71 4.31
N VAL A 359 -19.95 -6.86 3.63
CA VAL A 359 -18.71 -7.64 3.59
C VAL A 359 -17.92 -7.26 2.36
N ILE A 360 -16.60 -7.12 2.48
CA ILE A 360 -15.65 -6.84 1.41
C ILE A 360 -14.56 -7.90 1.45
N LEU A 361 -14.34 -8.60 0.34
CA LEU A 361 -13.22 -9.52 0.21
C LEU A 361 -11.94 -8.75 -0.12
N GLN A 362 -10.98 -8.77 0.80
CA GLN A 362 -9.66 -8.15 0.61
C GLN A 362 -8.68 -9.19 0.06
N ILE A 363 -8.21 -8.96 -1.16
CA ILE A 363 -7.46 -9.94 -1.97
C ILE A 363 -6.10 -9.35 -2.32
N LYS A 364 -5.01 -10.10 -2.05
CA LYS A 364 -3.65 -9.68 -2.44
C LYS A 364 -3.53 -9.53 -3.96
N ASN A 365 -2.60 -8.70 -4.42
CA ASN A 365 -2.35 -8.52 -5.86
C ASN A 365 -2.08 -9.82 -6.61
N GLY A 366 -1.38 -10.75 -6.00
CA GLY A 366 -1.10 -12.07 -6.56
C GLY A 366 -1.53 -13.20 -5.62
N PRO A 367 -1.60 -14.43 -6.16
CA PRO A 367 -2.17 -15.59 -5.48
C PRO A 367 -1.24 -16.22 -4.44
N MET A 368 0.03 -15.79 -4.36
CA MET A 368 1.03 -16.41 -3.49
C MET A 368 1.22 -15.59 -2.21
N ASP A 369 2.14 -14.61 -2.19
CA ASP A 369 2.44 -13.80 -1.01
C ASP A 369 3.39 -12.62 -1.31
N PHE A 370 2.92 -11.59 -2.02
CA PHE A 370 3.66 -10.34 -2.21
C PHE A 370 5.09 -10.50 -2.74
N GLN A 371 5.36 -11.54 -3.54
CA GLN A 371 6.67 -11.76 -4.13
C GLN A 371 7.03 -10.60 -5.08
N VAL A 372 8.32 -10.52 -5.44
CA VAL A 372 8.84 -9.45 -6.32
C VAL A 372 8.03 -9.32 -7.61
N ARG A 373 7.59 -10.45 -8.16
CA ARG A 373 6.62 -10.53 -9.24
C ARG A 373 5.71 -11.73 -9.04
N GLU A 374 4.42 -11.51 -9.24
CA GLU A 374 3.38 -12.55 -9.28
C GLU A 374 2.41 -12.20 -10.40
N PRO A 375 1.73 -13.19 -11.01
CA PRO A 375 0.57 -12.88 -11.83
C PRO A 375 -0.57 -12.34 -10.94
N VAL A 376 -1.52 -11.64 -11.54
CA VAL A 376 -2.67 -11.09 -10.81
C VAL A 376 -3.57 -12.20 -10.26
N SER A 377 -4.06 -12.05 -9.02
CA SER A 377 -5.01 -12.97 -8.40
C SER A 377 -6.28 -13.19 -9.25
N PRO A 378 -6.65 -14.44 -9.59
CA PRO A 378 -7.78 -14.72 -10.50
C PRO A 378 -9.16 -14.47 -9.87
N LEU A 379 -9.22 -14.23 -8.55
CA LEU A 379 -10.45 -13.74 -7.91
C LEU A 379 -10.91 -12.41 -8.51
N PHE A 380 -9.97 -11.53 -8.92
CA PHE A 380 -10.33 -10.31 -9.65
C PHE A 380 -10.85 -10.68 -11.04
N GLY A 381 -12.15 -10.43 -11.24
CA GLY A 381 -12.87 -10.79 -12.45
C GLY A 381 -13.51 -12.17 -12.38
N GLY A 382 -13.11 -13.01 -11.43
CA GLY A 382 -13.84 -14.22 -11.05
C GLY A 382 -15.11 -13.90 -10.28
N LEU A 383 -14.97 -13.16 -9.18
CA LEU A 383 -16.07 -12.74 -8.32
C LEU A 383 -16.86 -11.58 -8.96
N LYS A 384 -18.17 -11.73 -9.11
CA LYS A 384 -19.06 -10.76 -9.78
C LYS A 384 -20.21 -10.25 -8.92
N LYS A 385 -20.51 -10.94 -7.81
CA LYS A 385 -21.64 -10.63 -6.91
C LYS A 385 -21.18 -10.25 -5.49
N THR A 386 -19.88 -10.11 -5.29
CA THR A 386 -19.27 -9.84 -3.99
C THR A 386 -18.39 -8.60 -4.08
N ASN A 387 -18.50 -7.71 -3.10
CA ASN A 387 -17.61 -6.56 -2.94
C ASN A 387 -16.15 -7.02 -2.80
N GLN A 388 -15.24 -6.37 -3.49
CA GLN A 388 -13.82 -6.70 -3.49
C GLN A 388 -12.94 -5.47 -3.29
N MET A 389 -11.79 -5.70 -2.68
CA MET A 389 -10.72 -4.70 -2.63
C MET A 389 -9.34 -5.35 -2.79
N LEU A 390 -8.41 -4.58 -3.35
CA LEU A 390 -7.02 -4.99 -3.55
C LEU A 390 -6.19 -4.75 -2.30
N GLU A 391 -5.39 -5.73 -1.90
CA GLU A 391 -4.34 -5.61 -0.89
C GLU A 391 -2.96 -5.58 -1.55
N LEU A 392 -2.18 -4.55 -1.26
CA LEU A 392 -0.78 -4.41 -1.66
C LEU A 392 0.13 -4.43 -0.42
N GLN A 393 1.45 -4.50 -0.63
CA GLN A 393 2.44 -4.40 0.44
C GLN A 393 3.35 -3.20 0.18
N ILE A 394 3.32 -2.18 1.04
CA ILE A 394 4.27 -1.05 0.98
C ILE A 394 5.56 -1.44 1.71
N THR A 395 5.44 -2.13 2.85
CA THR A 395 6.61 -2.70 3.53
C THR A 395 7.25 -3.75 2.65
N GLN A 396 8.57 -3.72 2.54
CA GLN A 396 9.29 -4.45 1.51
C GLN A 396 9.69 -5.85 1.98
N GLU A 397 8.75 -6.68 2.43
CA GLU A 397 9.08 -7.99 3.01
C GLU A 397 9.95 -8.86 2.10
N TYR A 398 9.50 -9.03 0.85
CA TYR A 398 10.21 -9.79 -0.19
C TYR A 398 10.92 -8.89 -1.21
N THR A 399 10.82 -7.57 -1.05
CA THR A 399 11.36 -6.54 -1.96
C THR A 399 12.48 -5.72 -1.31
N GLY A 400 13.22 -6.32 -0.37
CA GLY A 400 14.51 -5.82 0.12
C GLY A 400 14.49 -5.07 1.45
N GLN A 401 13.38 -5.14 2.18
CA GLN A 401 13.22 -4.76 3.60
C GLN A 401 13.70 -3.35 3.95
N GLN A 402 13.49 -2.40 3.02
CA GLN A 402 13.99 -1.02 3.12
C GLN A 402 15.51 -0.92 3.36
N LYS A 403 16.26 -1.99 3.11
CA LYS A 403 17.72 -1.93 2.92
C LYS A 403 18.05 -1.67 1.46
N HIS A 404 17.26 -2.26 0.55
CA HIS A 404 17.35 -2.06 -0.88
C HIS A 404 16.35 -0.98 -1.31
N VAL A 405 16.74 -0.09 -2.24
CA VAL A 405 15.75 0.72 -2.94
C VAL A 405 14.92 -0.19 -3.84
N CYS A 406 13.60 -0.17 -3.67
CA CYS A 406 12.63 -0.86 -4.52
C CYS A 406 11.35 -0.03 -4.56
N TYR A 407 11.18 0.74 -5.63
CA TYR A 407 10.02 1.59 -5.86
C TYR A 407 8.90 0.78 -6.51
N LEU A 408 7.78 0.62 -5.80
CA LEU A 408 6.75 -0.37 -6.11
C LEU A 408 5.61 0.17 -7.00
N VAL A 409 5.58 1.48 -7.25
CA VAL A 409 4.55 2.11 -8.10
C VAL A 409 4.48 1.51 -9.51
N PRO A 410 5.59 1.18 -10.20
CA PRO A 410 5.53 0.47 -11.47
C PRO A 410 4.85 -0.90 -11.37
N GLN A 411 5.20 -1.72 -10.38
CA GLN A 411 4.57 -3.02 -10.13
C GLN A 411 3.06 -2.86 -9.92
N TRP A 412 2.66 -1.92 -9.06
CA TRP A 412 1.25 -1.69 -8.76
C TRP A 412 0.46 -1.23 -9.97
N LYS A 413 1.07 -0.46 -10.88
CA LYS A 413 0.40 -0.12 -12.14
C LYS A 413 0.26 -1.30 -13.08
N GLU A 414 1.25 -2.17 -13.19
CA GLU A 414 1.08 -3.43 -13.95
C GLU A 414 -0.11 -4.23 -13.43
N ILE A 415 -0.28 -4.32 -12.10
CA ILE A 415 -1.42 -4.98 -11.45
C ILE A 415 -2.74 -4.25 -11.74
N LEU A 416 -2.79 -2.93 -11.54
CA LEU A 416 -3.99 -2.11 -11.71
C LEU A 416 -4.47 -2.07 -13.17
N ASP A 417 -3.54 -2.07 -14.12
CA ASP A 417 -3.79 -2.00 -15.56
C ASP A 417 -4.01 -3.39 -16.18
N PHE A 418 -3.79 -4.48 -15.45
CA PHE A 418 -4.04 -5.83 -15.91
C PHE A 418 -5.50 -6.01 -16.31
N ASP A 419 -5.74 -6.36 -17.58
CA ASP A 419 -7.06 -6.68 -18.10
C ASP A 419 -7.44 -8.12 -17.77
N THR A 420 -8.48 -8.28 -16.97
CA THR A 420 -8.97 -9.61 -16.58
C THR A 420 -9.81 -10.25 -17.68
N TYR A 421 -10.27 -9.49 -18.67
CA TYR A 421 -11.23 -9.90 -19.70
C TYR A 421 -12.58 -10.44 -19.18
N SER A 422 -12.89 -10.21 -17.90
CA SER A 422 -14.04 -10.79 -17.21
C SER A 422 -15.42 -10.33 -17.70
N ASN A 423 -15.45 -9.17 -18.35
CA ASN A 423 -16.60 -8.62 -19.06
C ASN A 423 -16.17 -8.08 -20.45
N GLY A 424 -15.29 -8.81 -21.13
CA GLY A 424 -14.66 -8.38 -22.38
C GLY A 424 -13.45 -7.47 -22.15
N GLU A 425 -12.89 -6.97 -23.26
CA GLU A 425 -11.71 -6.09 -23.23
C GLU A 425 -11.95 -4.80 -22.44
N GLY A 426 -10.92 -4.38 -21.70
CA GLY A 426 -10.96 -3.24 -20.80
C GLY A 426 -11.54 -3.57 -19.42
N SER A 427 -11.60 -4.84 -19.00
CA SER A 427 -12.06 -5.29 -17.68
C SER A 427 -10.90 -5.29 -16.68
N THR A 428 -10.27 -4.14 -16.49
CA THR A 428 -9.03 -4.03 -15.70
C THR A 428 -9.26 -4.11 -14.19
N VAL A 429 -8.25 -4.56 -13.44
CA VAL A 429 -8.29 -4.61 -11.96
C VAL A 429 -8.72 -3.28 -11.37
N LYS A 430 -8.17 -2.15 -11.84
CA LYS A 430 -8.56 -0.81 -11.35
C LYS A 430 -10.05 -0.50 -11.52
N LYS A 431 -10.71 -0.97 -12.59
CA LYS A 431 -12.16 -0.78 -12.77
C LYS A 431 -13.00 -1.68 -11.88
N ILE A 432 -12.50 -2.87 -11.56
CA ILE A 432 -13.12 -3.80 -10.62
C ILE A 432 -13.10 -3.17 -9.22
N ILE A 433 -11.92 -2.79 -8.73
CA ILE A 433 -11.78 -2.30 -7.35
C ILE A 433 -12.35 -0.88 -7.15
N SER A 434 -12.59 -0.13 -8.22
CA SER A 434 -13.28 1.16 -8.15
C SER A 434 -14.81 1.04 -8.29
N GLY A 435 -15.36 -0.18 -8.38
CA GLY A 435 -16.80 -0.40 -8.56
C GLY A 435 -17.37 0.06 -9.91
N ARG A 436 -16.50 0.31 -10.91
CA ARG A 436 -16.92 0.74 -12.26
C ARG A 436 -17.32 -0.43 -13.14
N LEU A 437 -16.82 -1.65 -12.85
CA LEU A 437 -17.12 -2.85 -13.63
C LEU A 437 -18.31 -3.64 -13.07
N TYR A 438 -18.38 -3.79 -11.74
CA TYR A 438 -19.43 -4.53 -11.05
C TYR A 438 -20.13 -3.66 -10.01
N PRO A 439 -21.44 -3.88 -9.76
CA PRO A 439 -22.16 -3.16 -8.72
C PRO A 439 -21.60 -3.59 -7.35
N GLN A 440 -20.90 -2.67 -6.68
CA GLN A 440 -20.32 -2.89 -5.36
C GLN A 440 -20.68 -1.71 -4.47
N ASN A 441 -21.18 -2.00 -3.27
CA ASN A 441 -21.52 -0.98 -2.27
C ASN A 441 -20.26 -0.44 -1.58
N TYR A 442 -19.26 -1.31 -1.44
CA TYR A 442 -17.97 -0.99 -0.86
C TYR A 442 -16.87 -1.66 -1.67
N CYS A 443 -15.83 -0.91 -2.03
CA CYS A 443 -14.69 -1.43 -2.76
C CYS A 443 -13.52 -0.46 -2.63
N GLY A 444 -12.33 -0.90 -3.04
CA GLY A 444 -11.18 -0.02 -3.12
C GLY A 444 -9.86 -0.75 -2.97
N ILE A 445 -8.96 -0.14 -2.22
CA ILE A 445 -7.58 -0.61 -2.11
C ILE A 445 -7.06 -0.40 -0.69
N ALA A 446 -6.30 -1.37 -0.21
CA ALA A 446 -5.55 -1.34 1.03
C ALA A 446 -4.09 -1.68 0.75
N ALA A 447 -3.19 -1.22 1.61
CA ALA A 447 -1.82 -1.67 1.59
C ALA A 447 -1.21 -1.79 2.97
N VAL A 448 -0.34 -2.78 3.16
CA VAL A 448 0.41 -2.98 4.41
C VAL A 448 1.43 -1.86 4.57
N SER A 449 1.32 -1.12 5.67
CA SER A 449 2.15 0.04 6.03
C SER A 449 3.64 -0.29 6.06
N ASN A 450 4.49 0.64 5.62
CA ASN A 450 5.95 0.56 5.73
C ASN A 450 6.57 1.46 6.80
N ILE A 451 5.74 2.02 7.69
CA ILE A 451 6.22 2.99 8.68
C ILE A 451 6.62 2.35 10.01
N GLY A 452 7.44 3.06 10.77
CA GLY A 452 7.73 2.82 12.18
C GLY A 452 8.24 4.10 12.86
N ASP A 453 8.91 3.93 14.00
CA ASP A 453 9.41 5.04 14.83
C ASP A 453 10.80 5.58 14.41
N ASP A 454 11.41 5.08 13.33
CA ASP A 454 12.59 5.70 12.71
C ASP A 454 12.33 7.14 12.29
N GLU A 455 13.28 8.07 12.42
CA GLU A 455 13.08 9.49 12.08
C GLU A 455 12.62 9.70 10.61
N THR A 456 13.02 8.80 9.71
CA THR A 456 12.63 8.81 8.29
C THR A 456 11.24 8.23 8.03
N TRP A 457 10.55 7.74 9.06
CA TRP A 457 9.33 6.93 9.03
C TRP A 457 9.46 5.56 8.39
N THR A 458 10.19 5.43 7.30
CA THR A 458 10.15 4.24 6.42
C THR A 458 11.46 3.45 6.40
N GLY A 459 12.42 3.74 7.27
CA GLY A 459 13.73 3.08 7.37
C GLY A 459 14.71 3.46 6.24
N HIS A 460 14.21 3.53 5.01
CA HIS A 460 14.88 4.08 3.83
C HIS A 460 14.16 5.36 3.39
N ILE A 461 14.88 6.47 3.19
CA ILE A 461 14.26 7.74 2.76
C ILE A 461 13.54 7.58 1.42
N LEU A 462 14.16 6.93 0.45
CA LEU A 462 13.51 6.63 -0.84
C LEU A 462 12.27 5.72 -0.72
N ALA A 463 12.07 4.99 0.38
CA ALA A 463 10.84 4.21 0.59
C ALA A 463 9.63 5.06 1.01
N GLN A 464 9.83 6.34 1.36
CA GLN A 464 8.72 7.29 1.51
C GLN A 464 7.97 7.46 0.17
N ALA A 465 8.67 7.30 -0.96
CA ALA A 465 8.07 7.35 -2.29
C ALA A 465 7.03 6.25 -2.50
N ASN A 466 7.18 5.08 -1.85
CA ASN A 466 6.20 4.00 -1.92
C ASN A 466 4.90 4.39 -1.21
N LEU A 467 4.96 4.96 0.00
CA LEU A 467 3.75 5.41 0.71
C LEU A 467 3.07 6.58 -0.01
N TYR A 468 3.85 7.54 -0.53
CA TYR A 468 3.32 8.64 -1.33
C TYR A 468 2.63 8.12 -2.60
N GLY A 469 3.35 7.33 -3.40
CA GLY A 469 2.88 6.79 -4.67
C GLY A 469 1.69 5.86 -4.51
N TYR A 470 1.64 5.07 -3.43
CA TYR A 470 0.47 4.30 -3.07
C TYR A 470 -0.76 5.19 -2.89
N GLY A 471 -0.65 6.26 -2.09
CA GLY A 471 -1.75 7.19 -1.89
C GLY A 471 -2.21 7.87 -3.18
N ARG A 472 -1.26 8.27 -4.06
CA ARG A 472 -1.61 8.84 -5.37
C ARG A 472 -2.36 7.85 -6.26
N LEU A 473 -1.93 6.59 -6.34
CA LEU A 473 -2.64 5.56 -7.12
C LEU A 473 -3.99 5.16 -6.47
N ALA A 474 -4.07 5.14 -5.14
CA ALA A 474 -5.32 4.90 -4.43
C ALA A 474 -6.34 6.02 -4.71
N TRP A 475 -5.88 7.28 -4.80
CA TRP A 475 -6.71 8.39 -5.26
C TRP A 475 -7.11 8.22 -6.73
N ASN A 476 -6.15 8.05 -7.63
CA ASN A 476 -6.41 7.88 -9.05
C ASN A 476 -5.40 6.91 -9.70
N PRO A 477 -5.83 5.68 -10.06
CA PRO A 477 -4.94 4.67 -10.64
C PRO A 477 -4.49 5.01 -12.07
N ASP A 478 -5.18 5.94 -12.76
CA ASP A 478 -4.83 6.40 -14.11
C ASP A 478 -3.71 7.46 -14.11
N MET A 479 -3.23 7.89 -12.94
CA MET A 479 -2.10 8.82 -12.86
C MET A 479 -0.84 8.25 -13.52
N ASP A 480 -0.15 9.10 -14.28
CA ASP A 480 1.13 8.78 -14.90
C ASP A 480 2.22 8.58 -13.84
N ILE A 481 3.05 7.53 -14.02
CA ILE A 481 4.12 7.18 -13.08
C ILE A 481 5.14 8.31 -12.98
N ASN A 482 5.51 8.91 -14.12
CA ASN A 482 6.53 9.94 -14.14
C ASN A 482 6.06 11.14 -13.31
N ARG A 483 4.80 11.54 -13.48
CA ARG A 483 4.17 12.58 -12.67
C ARG A 483 4.22 12.25 -11.18
N ILE A 484 3.75 11.07 -10.75
CA ILE A 484 3.76 10.69 -9.32
C ILE A 484 5.19 10.76 -8.75
N THR A 485 6.15 10.26 -9.52
CA THR A 485 7.55 10.15 -9.09
C THR A 485 8.20 11.52 -8.99
N GLU A 486 8.03 12.38 -10.01
CA GLU A 486 8.54 13.75 -10.01
C GLU A 486 7.88 14.59 -8.91
N GLU A 487 6.55 14.45 -8.72
CA GLU A 487 5.84 15.12 -7.62
C GLU A 487 6.53 14.81 -6.28
N TRP A 488 6.77 13.52 -5.97
CA TRP A 488 7.43 13.15 -4.71
C TRP A 488 8.87 13.66 -4.59
N ILE A 489 9.67 13.57 -5.66
CA ILE A 489 11.07 14.02 -5.65
C ILE A 489 11.14 15.52 -5.38
N ILE A 490 10.32 16.31 -6.07
CA ILE A 490 10.29 17.76 -5.89
C ILE A 490 9.83 18.09 -4.48
N LEU A 491 8.72 17.50 -4.00
CA LEU A 491 8.21 17.76 -2.65
C LEU A 491 9.23 17.40 -1.56
N THR A 492 9.96 16.30 -1.74
CA THR A 492 10.89 15.80 -0.73
C THR A 492 12.24 16.50 -0.83
N PHE A 493 12.88 16.51 -1.99
CA PHE A 493 14.26 16.98 -2.17
C PHE A 493 14.34 18.40 -2.75
N SER A 494 14.13 18.53 -4.06
CA SER A 494 14.34 19.75 -4.83
C SER A 494 13.80 19.56 -6.25
N ASP A 495 13.49 20.67 -6.92
CA ASP A 495 13.17 20.76 -8.35
C ASP A 495 14.39 20.91 -9.26
N HIS A 496 15.62 20.89 -8.71
CA HIS A 496 16.84 20.95 -9.50
C HIS A 496 16.87 19.80 -10.53
N PRO A 497 17.07 20.06 -11.84
CA PRO A 497 16.92 19.05 -12.90
C PRO A 497 17.75 17.77 -12.65
N THR A 498 19.01 17.92 -12.24
CA THR A 498 19.89 16.77 -11.92
C THR A 498 19.39 15.92 -10.76
N VAL A 499 18.77 16.53 -9.74
CA VAL A 499 18.18 15.79 -8.60
C VAL A 499 16.97 15.00 -9.08
N VAL A 500 16.08 15.66 -9.82
CA VAL A 500 14.88 15.03 -10.38
C VAL A 500 15.25 13.86 -11.30
N GLU A 501 16.13 14.08 -12.26
CA GLU A 501 16.54 13.08 -13.25
C GLU A 501 17.18 11.84 -12.58
N ASN A 502 18.18 12.05 -11.71
CA ASN A 502 18.92 10.94 -11.12
C ASN A 502 18.05 10.14 -10.14
N ILE A 503 17.30 10.80 -9.25
CA ILE A 503 16.44 10.09 -8.30
C ILE A 503 15.31 9.38 -9.03
N LYS A 504 14.70 10.01 -10.04
CA LYS A 504 13.68 9.37 -10.87
C LYS A 504 14.23 8.14 -11.57
N SER A 505 15.44 8.23 -12.13
CA SER A 505 16.11 7.09 -12.77
C SER A 505 16.35 5.94 -11.78
N ILE A 506 16.83 6.24 -10.57
CA ILE A 506 17.00 5.21 -9.52
C ILE A 506 15.66 4.57 -9.17
N LEU A 507 14.62 5.37 -8.87
CA LEU A 507 13.31 4.86 -8.48
C LEU A 507 12.68 4.00 -9.58
N LEU A 508 12.54 4.51 -10.80
CA LEU A 508 11.84 3.79 -11.88
C LEU A 508 12.53 2.48 -12.30
N ASN A 509 13.84 2.37 -12.12
CA ASN A 509 14.59 1.14 -12.44
C ASN A 509 14.74 0.19 -11.24
N SER A 510 14.53 0.68 -10.01
CA SER A 510 14.88 -0.06 -8.80
C SER A 510 14.16 -1.40 -8.63
N TRP A 511 12.85 -1.49 -8.95
CA TRP A 511 12.10 -2.74 -8.83
C TRP A 511 12.62 -3.80 -9.80
N ARG A 512 12.79 -3.45 -11.09
CA ARG A 512 13.34 -4.38 -12.08
C ARG A 512 14.79 -4.77 -11.74
N THR A 513 15.59 -3.84 -11.23
CA THR A 513 16.94 -4.16 -10.76
C THR A 513 16.93 -5.12 -9.59
N TYR A 514 16.04 -4.95 -8.60
CA TYR A 514 15.86 -5.90 -7.51
C TYR A 514 15.41 -7.29 -8.01
N GLU A 515 14.47 -7.33 -8.96
CA GLU A 515 14.05 -8.57 -9.62
C GLU A 515 15.23 -9.27 -10.32
N ASN A 516 16.06 -8.53 -11.06
CA ASN A 516 17.15 -9.09 -11.85
C ASN A 516 18.14 -9.95 -11.04
N TYR A 517 18.46 -9.56 -9.80
CA TYR A 517 19.36 -10.33 -8.93
C TYR A 517 18.64 -11.20 -7.89
N THR A 518 17.31 -11.31 -7.89
CA THR A 518 16.58 -12.18 -6.95
C THR A 518 15.97 -13.39 -7.64
N SER A 519 14.66 -13.62 -7.51
CA SER A 519 14.03 -14.82 -8.08
C SER A 519 13.73 -14.61 -9.58
N PRO A 520 14.18 -15.54 -10.47
CA PRO A 520 14.06 -15.34 -11.90
C PRO A 520 12.64 -15.61 -12.44
N LEU A 521 12.21 -14.82 -13.42
CA LEU A 521 11.08 -15.11 -14.32
C LEU A 521 9.78 -15.52 -13.58
N GLY A 522 9.50 -14.83 -12.47
CA GLY A 522 8.25 -14.96 -11.73
C GLY A 522 8.15 -16.17 -10.81
N ILE A 523 9.21 -16.99 -10.65
CA ILE A 523 9.15 -18.17 -9.78
C ILE A 523 8.92 -17.83 -8.29
N GLY A 524 9.33 -16.63 -7.88
CA GLY A 524 9.22 -16.13 -6.51
C GLY A 524 10.17 -16.85 -5.53
N TRP A 525 10.00 -16.53 -4.26
CA TRP A 525 10.66 -17.16 -3.12
C TRP A 525 12.19 -17.03 -3.18
N MET A 526 12.93 -18.14 -3.07
CA MET A 526 14.39 -18.16 -2.97
C MET A 526 14.96 -17.29 -1.84
N VAL A 527 14.17 -17.05 -0.78
CA VAL A 527 14.54 -16.23 0.39
C VAL A 527 14.86 -17.10 1.60
N ASN A 528 15.65 -16.55 2.53
CA ASN A 528 15.85 -17.19 3.83
C ASN A 528 14.53 -17.38 4.60
N PRO A 529 14.26 -18.58 5.16
CA PRO A 529 13.09 -18.83 5.97
C PRO A 529 12.96 -17.93 7.20
N GLY A 530 11.73 -17.70 7.64
CA GLY A 530 11.42 -16.89 8.81
C GLY A 530 11.52 -15.39 8.53
N HIS A 531 12.73 -14.84 8.41
CA HIS A 531 12.93 -13.39 8.27
C HIS A 531 12.89 -12.88 6.82
N HIS A 532 12.91 -13.77 5.81
CA HIS A 532 12.67 -13.46 4.39
C HIS A 532 13.69 -12.52 3.72
N TYR A 533 14.90 -12.39 4.30
CA TYR A 533 15.95 -11.52 3.78
C TYR A 533 17.13 -12.30 3.23
N GLY A 534 17.61 -11.93 2.04
CA GLY A 534 18.79 -12.55 1.43
C GLY A 534 18.50 -13.89 0.74
N PRO A 535 19.45 -14.37 -0.07
CA PRO A 535 19.27 -15.54 -0.92
C PRO A 535 19.28 -16.85 -0.14
N ASN A 536 18.31 -17.70 -0.43
CA ASN A 536 18.30 -19.10 -0.07
C ASN A 536 17.39 -19.85 -1.03
N VAL A 537 17.96 -20.35 -2.13
CA VAL A 537 17.19 -20.93 -3.24
C VAL A 537 16.28 -22.06 -2.75
N ASP A 538 16.84 -23.04 -2.03
CA ASP A 538 16.07 -24.16 -1.45
C ASP A 538 15.40 -23.84 -0.11
N GLY A 539 15.39 -22.57 0.33
CA GLY A 539 15.01 -22.18 1.68
C GLY A 539 13.66 -22.75 2.13
N TYR A 540 12.68 -22.73 1.24
CA TYR A 540 11.35 -23.31 1.48
C TYR A 540 11.00 -24.51 0.59
N GLU A 541 11.92 -24.99 -0.26
CA GLU A 541 11.66 -25.99 -1.32
C GLU A 541 11.14 -27.33 -0.77
N TYR A 542 11.60 -27.72 0.42
CA TYR A 542 11.17 -28.95 1.11
C TYR A 542 10.34 -28.66 2.38
N SER A 543 9.80 -27.45 2.48
CA SER A 543 8.97 -27.03 3.61
C SER A 543 7.49 -27.31 3.37
N LYS A 544 6.64 -26.89 4.31
CA LYS A 544 5.19 -27.15 4.30
C LYS A 544 4.33 -26.04 3.71
N TRP A 545 4.95 -25.01 3.15
CA TRP A 545 4.27 -23.74 2.85
C TRP A 545 3.68 -23.66 1.43
N GLY A 546 3.88 -24.68 0.58
CA GLY A 546 3.36 -24.67 -0.79
C GLY A 546 4.16 -23.76 -1.74
N THR A 547 5.45 -23.57 -1.50
CA THR A 547 6.28 -22.51 -2.13
C THR A 547 7.50 -23.11 -2.81
N TYR A 548 7.26 -23.86 -3.88
CA TYR A 548 8.27 -24.72 -4.50
C TYR A 548 8.64 -24.23 -5.90
N HIS A 549 9.92 -24.24 -6.22
CA HIS A 549 10.44 -23.94 -7.55
C HIS A 549 10.77 -25.19 -8.38
N ARG A 550 10.86 -26.37 -7.73
CA ARG A 550 11.06 -27.68 -8.39
C ARG A 550 12.32 -27.74 -9.25
N ALA A 551 13.42 -27.16 -8.76
CA ALA A 551 14.68 -27.18 -9.50
C ALA A 551 15.41 -28.53 -9.36
N ASP A 552 15.73 -29.15 -10.48
CA ASP A 552 16.59 -30.35 -10.55
C ASP A 552 17.76 -30.10 -11.52
N CYS A 553 18.43 -31.16 -11.99
CA CYS A 553 19.55 -31.03 -12.93
C CYS A 553 19.14 -30.80 -14.39
N PHE A 554 17.85 -30.88 -14.72
CA PHE A 554 17.33 -30.71 -16.07
C PHE A 554 16.61 -29.38 -16.26
N GLY A 555 15.90 -28.90 -15.23
CA GLY A 555 15.11 -27.68 -15.33
C GLY A 555 14.53 -27.17 -14.02
N ILE A 556 13.75 -26.10 -14.13
CA ILE A 556 13.09 -25.38 -13.02
C ILE A 556 11.68 -24.94 -13.45
N GLY A 557 10.80 -24.68 -12.47
CA GLY A 557 9.48 -24.08 -12.68
C GLY A 557 8.36 -24.98 -12.21
N VAL A 558 7.17 -24.41 -12.09
CA VAL A 558 5.96 -25.13 -11.69
C VAL A 558 5.05 -25.26 -12.90
N ASP A 559 4.63 -26.50 -13.23
CA ASP A 559 3.66 -26.71 -14.29
C ASP A 559 2.25 -26.38 -13.79
N ARG A 560 1.79 -25.18 -14.11
CA ARG A 560 0.46 -24.66 -13.76
C ARG A 560 -0.51 -24.68 -14.94
N THR A 561 -0.10 -25.28 -16.06
CA THR A 561 -0.96 -25.48 -17.23
C THR A 561 -2.13 -26.40 -16.89
N VAL A 562 -3.10 -26.52 -17.80
CA VAL A 562 -4.21 -27.49 -17.69
C VAL A 562 -3.76 -28.95 -17.59
N LYS A 563 -2.50 -29.26 -17.97
CA LYS A 563 -1.90 -30.60 -17.83
C LYS A 563 -1.13 -30.79 -16.52
N GLY A 564 -0.76 -29.68 -15.86
CA GLY A 564 -0.17 -29.67 -14.52
C GLY A 564 -1.25 -29.41 -13.47
N THR A 565 -1.05 -28.42 -12.60
CA THR A 565 -2.01 -28.11 -11.50
C THR A 565 -3.33 -27.52 -11.99
N GLY A 566 -3.40 -27.06 -13.24
CA GLY A 566 -4.58 -26.45 -13.85
C GLY A 566 -4.90 -25.04 -13.36
N TYR A 567 -3.97 -24.35 -12.69
CA TYR A 567 -4.18 -22.98 -12.20
C TYR A 567 -4.51 -21.99 -13.33
N THR A 568 -3.97 -22.16 -14.54
CA THR A 568 -4.31 -21.32 -15.70
C THR A 568 -5.80 -21.25 -15.98
N SER A 569 -6.55 -22.32 -15.68
CA SER A 569 -8.00 -22.39 -15.90
C SER A 569 -8.84 -21.51 -14.97
N GLN A 570 -8.25 -20.93 -13.92
CA GLN A 570 -8.93 -19.96 -13.04
C GLN A 570 -9.05 -18.57 -13.67
N TYR A 571 -8.28 -18.28 -14.72
CA TYR A 571 -8.38 -17.03 -15.48
C TYR A 571 -9.46 -17.09 -16.56
N HIS A 572 -9.92 -15.91 -17.00
CA HIS A 572 -10.74 -15.82 -18.21
C HIS A 572 -9.94 -16.24 -19.45
N LYS A 573 -10.67 -16.78 -20.44
CA LYS A 573 -10.12 -17.50 -21.60
C LYS A 573 -8.87 -16.87 -22.21
N ARG A 574 -8.85 -15.56 -22.46
CA ARG A 574 -7.71 -14.90 -23.12
C ARG A 574 -6.42 -14.97 -22.30
N ASN A 575 -6.51 -14.75 -20.99
CA ASN A 575 -5.37 -14.86 -20.08
C ASN A 575 -5.03 -16.33 -19.80
N ALA A 576 -6.04 -17.19 -19.65
CA ALA A 576 -5.83 -18.63 -19.50
C ALA A 576 -5.05 -19.20 -20.69
N ASP A 577 -5.50 -18.98 -21.93
CA ASP A 577 -4.82 -19.44 -23.14
C ASP A 577 -3.40 -18.85 -23.26
N MET A 578 -3.21 -17.57 -22.93
CA MET A 578 -1.91 -16.90 -22.98
C MET A 578 -0.90 -17.54 -22.02
N TYR A 579 -1.30 -17.79 -20.77
CA TYR A 579 -0.44 -18.39 -19.75
C TYR A 579 -0.26 -19.89 -19.95
N ASP A 580 -1.26 -20.60 -20.48
CA ASP A 580 -1.22 -22.05 -20.71
C ASP A 580 -0.30 -22.45 -21.86
N ASN A 581 -0.14 -21.59 -22.87
CA ASN A 581 0.79 -21.81 -23.96
C ASN A 581 2.14 -21.14 -23.68
N ILE A 582 3.20 -21.96 -23.62
CA ILE A 582 4.57 -21.54 -23.36
C ILE A 582 5.09 -20.47 -24.34
N GLU A 583 4.66 -20.49 -25.60
CA GLU A 583 5.10 -19.52 -26.62
C GLU A 583 4.50 -18.13 -26.40
N SER A 584 3.24 -18.07 -25.96
CA SER A 584 2.54 -16.81 -25.67
C SER A 584 2.76 -16.32 -24.24
N CYS A 585 3.17 -17.19 -23.31
CA CYS A 585 3.43 -16.82 -21.93
C CYS A 585 4.45 -15.66 -21.87
N PRO A 586 4.16 -14.59 -21.11
CA PRO A 586 5.16 -13.55 -20.83
C PRO A 586 6.37 -14.15 -20.12
N GLU A 587 7.59 -13.76 -20.51
CA GLU A 587 8.81 -14.40 -20.01
C GLU A 587 9.00 -14.15 -18.52
N GLU A 588 8.65 -12.94 -18.07
CA GLU A 588 8.70 -12.53 -16.67
C GLU A 588 7.79 -13.34 -15.74
N LEU A 589 6.89 -14.17 -16.28
CA LEU A 589 6.04 -15.11 -15.52
C LEU A 589 6.23 -16.56 -15.97
N LEU A 590 7.20 -16.86 -16.83
CA LEU A 590 7.38 -18.17 -17.44
C LEU A 590 7.51 -19.28 -16.39
N LEU A 591 8.36 -19.10 -15.39
CA LEU A 591 8.61 -20.14 -14.38
C LEU A 591 7.47 -20.28 -13.37
N PHE A 592 6.63 -19.25 -13.25
CA PHE A 592 5.41 -19.35 -12.49
C PHE A 592 4.43 -20.34 -13.15
N PHE A 593 4.33 -20.33 -14.47
CA PHE A 593 3.34 -21.14 -15.19
C PHE A 593 3.85 -22.44 -15.78
N HIS A 594 5.16 -22.52 -16.09
CA HIS A 594 5.76 -23.62 -16.81
C HIS A 594 6.97 -24.17 -16.08
N ARG A 595 7.09 -25.50 -16.10
CA ARG A 595 8.35 -26.20 -15.84
C ARG A 595 9.13 -26.34 -17.14
N VAL A 596 10.34 -25.78 -17.19
CA VAL A 596 11.15 -25.70 -18.42
C VAL A 596 12.59 -26.17 -18.21
N PRO A 597 13.21 -26.79 -19.23
CA PRO A 597 14.61 -27.21 -19.14
C PRO A 597 15.55 -26.00 -19.21
N TYR A 598 16.74 -26.11 -18.62
CA TYR A 598 17.73 -25.02 -18.56
C TYR A 598 18.20 -24.52 -19.94
N ASN A 599 18.18 -25.39 -20.95
CA ASN A 599 18.54 -25.05 -22.33
C ASN A 599 17.38 -24.48 -23.17
N TYR A 600 16.19 -24.30 -22.58
CA TYR A 600 15.07 -23.65 -23.24
C TYR A 600 15.47 -22.24 -23.69
N ARG A 601 15.17 -21.89 -24.95
CA ARG A 601 15.50 -20.57 -25.51
C ARG A 601 14.36 -19.59 -25.28
N LEU A 602 14.68 -18.54 -24.55
CA LEU A 602 13.84 -17.36 -24.36
C LEU A 602 13.71 -16.57 -25.67
N LYS A 603 12.73 -15.67 -25.77
CA LYS A 603 12.48 -14.71 -26.86
C LYS A 603 13.69 -13.81 -27.10
N SER A 604 14.52 -13.59 -26.07
CA SER A 604 15.83 -12.92 -26.20
C SER A 604 16.89 -13.73 -26.97
N GLY A 605 16.64 -15.00 -27.28
CA GLY A 605 17.58 -15.95 -27.90
C GLY A 605 18.50 -16.68 -26.91
N LYS A 606 18.63 -16.15 -25.68
CA LYS A 606 19.40 -16.74 -24.58
C LYS A 606 18.73 -18.00 -24.06
N THR A 607 19.51 -18.95 -23.55
CA THR A 607 18.95 -20.05 -22.78
C THR A 607 18.41 -19.54 -21.43
N LEU A 608 17.49 -20.27 -20.82
CA LEU A 608 16.98 -19.97 -19.49
C LEU A 608 18.12 -19.80 -18.47
N ILE A 609 19.06 -20.74 -18.45
CA ILE A 609 20.19 -20.69 -17.51
C ILE A 609 21.11 -19.50 -17.76
N GLN A 610 21.36 -19.16 -19.03
CA GLN A 610 22.16 -17.98 -19.37
C GLN A 610 21.44 -16.68 -18.98
N HIS A 611 20.11 -16.64 -19.10
CA HIS A 611 19.33 -15.51 -18.60
C HIS A 611 19.47 -15.34 -17.10
N ILE A 612 19.34 -16.42 -16.32
CA ILE A 612 19.54 -16.40 -14.87
C ILE A 612 20.92 -15.80 -14.55
N TYR A 613 22.00 -16.30 -15.15
CA TYR A 613 23.33 -15.74 -14.92
C TYR A 613 23.41 -14.26 -15.30
N ASP A 614 22.93 -13.90 -16.49
CA ASP A 614 22.97 -12.54 -16.99
C ASP A 614 22.28 -11.55 -16.07
N THR A 615 21.04 -11.79 -15.67
CA THR A 615 20.31 -10.83 -14.83
C THR A 615 20.94 -10.66 -13.46
N HIS A 616 21.49 -11.73 -12.88
CA HIS A 616 22.14 -11.65 -11.58
C HIS A 616 23.45 -10.85 -11.63
N PHE A 617 24.24 -10.98 -12.71
CA PHE A 617 25.41 -10.11 -12.92
C PHE A 617 25.00 -8.67 -13.21
N GLU A 618 24.05 -8.48 -14.14
CA GLU A 618 23.59 -7.15 -14.58
C GLU A 618 22.93 -6.37 -13.42
N GLY A 619 22.17 -7.04 -12.56
CA GLY A 619 21.54 -6.45 -11.39
C GLY A 619 22.55 -5.82 -10.42
N VAL A 620 23.70 -6.45 -10.18
CA VAL A 620 24.77 -5.87 -9.34
C VAL A 620 25.34 -4.60 -9.96
N GLU A 621 25.59 -4.60 -11.27
CA GLU A 621 26.11 -3.41 -11.96
C GLU A 621 25.08 -2.26 -11.97
N GLN A 622 23.79 -2.57 -12.09
CA GLN A 622 22.72 -1.57 -12.00
C GLN A 622 22.67 -0.90 -10.61
N VAL A 623 22.86 -1.64 -9.51
CA VAL A 623 22.94 -1.02 -8.17
C VAL A 623 24.19 -0.14 -8.04
N ARG A 624 25.32 -0.54 -8.63
CA ARG A 624 26.53 0.32 -8.69
C ARG A 624 26.27 1.61 -9.47
N GLU A 625 25.50 1.53 -10.56
CA GLU A 625 25.05 2.71 -11.30
C GLU A 625 24.15 3.61 -10.43
N PHE A 626 23.23 3.04 -9.65
CA PHE A 626 22.42 3.82 -8.70
C PHE A 626 23.29 4.58 -7.69
N LYS A 627 24.31 3.92 -7.13
CA LYS A 627 25.28 4.58 -6.25
C LYS A 627 26.04 5.69 -6.98
N SER A 628 26.46 5.48 -8.21
CA SER A 628 27.14 6.52 -9.00
C SER A 628 26.24 7.74 -9.24
N LYS A 629 24.97 7.53 -9.62
CA LYS A 629 23.96 8.58 -9.79
C LYS A 629 23.66 9.30 -8.48
N TRP A 630 23.63 8.58 -7.37
CA TRP A 630 23.42 9.19 -6.06
C TRP A 630 24.63 10.04 -5.64
N LEU A 631 25.86 9.54 -5.80
CA LEU A 631 27.08 10.25 -5.46
C LEU A 631 27.22 11.61 -6.17
N SER A 632 26.73 11.72 -7.41
CA SER A 632 26.74 12.99 -8.14
C SER A 632 25.81 14.07 -7.54
N LEU A 633 24.95 13.71 -6.58
CA LEU A 633 24.01 14.61 -5.91
C LEU A 633 24.56 15.22 -4.61
N LYS A 634 25.82 14.93 -4.22
CA LYS A 634 26.42 15.32 -2.93
C LYS A 634 26.28 16.80 -2.57
N ASN A 635 26.32 17.67 -3.56
CA ASN A 635 26.21 19.12 -3.38
C ASN A 635 24.81 19.69 -3.65
N HIS A 636 23.84 18.83 -3.98
CA HIS A 636 22.46 19.21 -4.30
C HIS A 636 21.43 18.73 -3.26
N ILE A 637 21.85 17.87 -2.32
CA ILE A 637 21.02 17.33 -1.24
C ILE A 637 21.72 17.60 0.09
N ASP A 638 20.97 17.84 1.16
CA ASP A 638 21.55 17.98 2.49
C ASP A 638 22.29 16.70 2.93
N SER A 639 23.31 16.88 3.75
CA SER A 639 24.21 15.81 4.15
C SER A 639 23.51 14.66 4.89
N GLU A 640 22.47 14.95 5.69
CA GLU A 640 21.77 13.92 6.46
C GLU A 640 21.10 12.91 5.52
N ARG A 641 20.28 13.39 4.57
CA ARG A 641 19.59 12.51 3.63
C ARG A 641 20.52 11.89 2.60
N PHE A 642 21.55 12.64 2.18
CA PHE A 642 22.58 12.13 1.27
C PHE A 642 23.31 10.92 1.83
N GLU A 643 23.86 11.04 3.05
CA GLU A 643 24.63 9.96 3.67
C GLU A 643 23.75 8.75 4.03
N HIS A 644 22.50 8.97 4.49
CA HIS A 644 21.57 7.88 4.78
C HIS A 644 21.28 7.00 3.56
N VAL A 645 20.97 7.60 2.41
CA VAL A 645 20.70 6.82 1.19
C VAL A 645 21.98 6.18 0.65
N LEU A 646 23.13 6.85 0.77
CA LEU A 646 24.41 6.28 0.35
C LEU A 646 24.76 5.02 1.14
N ASP A 647 24.54 5.02 2.46
CA ASP A 647 24.74 3.86 3.33
C ASP A 647 23.85 2.66 2.93
N ARG A 648 22.57 2.92 2.65
CA ARG A 648 21.64 1.91 2.15
C ARG A 648 22.05 1.35 0.79
N LEU A 649 22.51 2.20 -0.13
CA LEU A 649 23.03 1.75 -1.43
C LEU A 649 24.31 0.91 -1.30
N ASN A 650 25.16 1.19 -0.31
CA ASN A 650 26.32 0.33 -0.03
C ASN A 650 25.87 -1.06 0.44
N THR A 651 24.96 -1.11 1.41
CA THR A 651 24.35 -2.36 1.89
C THR A 651 23.74 -3.14 0.73
N GLN A 652 22.97 -2.46 -0.12
CA GLN A 652 22.34 -3.09 -1.29
C GLN A 652 23.34 -3.67 -2.29
N ILE A 653 24.51 -3.06 -2.48
CA ILE A 653 25.56 -3.62 -3.36
C ILE A 653 26.11 -4.91 -2.77
N GLU A 654 26.38 -4.94 -1.47
CA GLU A 654 26.88 -6.13 -0.77
C GLU A 654 25.87 -7.28 -0.87
N ASP A 655 24.60 -6.99 -0.57
CA ASP A 655 23.55 -7.99 -0.63
C ASP A 655 23.24 -8.44 -2.07
N ALA A 656 23.29 -7.54 -3.07
CA ALA A 656 23.12 -7.92 -4.47
C ALA A 656 24.25 -8.84 -4.96
N ILE A 657 25.48 -8.64 -4.48
CA ILE A 657 26.61 -9.53 -4.77
C ILE A 657 26.35 -10.92 -4.17
N GLU A 658 25.90 -10.99 -2.92
CA GLU A 658 25.56 -12.25 -2.25
C GLU A 658 24.44 -12.99 -2.99
N TRP A 659 23.36 -12.29 -3.34
CA TRP A 659 22.27 -12.81 -4.15
C TRP A 659 22.76 -13.39 -5.48
N ARG A 660 23.56 -12.62 -6.23
CA ARG A 660 24.15 -13.08 -7.49
C ARG A 660 24.95 -14.35 -7.30
N ASP A 661 25.87 -14.36 -6.34
CA ASP A 661 26.83 -15.44 -6.18
C ASP A 661 26.14 -16.72 -5.69
N VAL A 662 25.22 -16.62 -4.74
CA VAL A 662 24.44 -17.77 -4.24
C VAL A 662 23.57 -18.37 -5.33
N VAL A 663 22.79 -17.54 -6.04
CA VAL A 663 21.86 -18.04 -7.07
C VAL A 663 22.62 -18.61 -8.27
N ASN A 664 23.63 -17.90 -8.79
CA ASN A 664 24.42 -18.40 -9.91
C ASN A 664 25.16 -19.70 -9.57
N THR A 665 25.74 -19.79 -8.37
CA THR A 665 26.42 -21.00 -7.90
C THR A 665 25.45 -22.16 -7.72
N TYR A 666 24.27 -21.92 -7.15
CA TYR A 666 23.22 -22.93 -7.02
C TYR A 666 22.85 -23.53 -8.38
N PHE A 667 22.53 -22.67 -9.35
CA PHE A 667 22.11 -23.12 -10.66
C PHE A 667 23.24 -23.72 -11.50
N TYR A 668 24.49 -23.28 -11.33
CA TYR A 668 25.65 -23.96 -11.89
C TYR A 668 25.81 -25.38 -11.33
N ARG A 669 25.74 -25.54 -10.00
CA ARG A 669 25.83 -26.86 -9.35
C ARG A 669 24.71 -27.81 -9.75
N LYS A 670 23.50 -27.29 -9.98
CA LYS A 670 22.35 -28.09 -10.46
C LYS A 670 22.48 -28.46 -11.93
N SER A 671 22.71 -27.47 -12.80
CA SER A 671 22.62 -27.67 -14.27
C SER A 671 23.91 -28.20 -14.90
N GLY A 672 25.08 -27.92 -14.32
CA GLY A 672 26.38 -28.19 -14.92
C GLY A 672 26.71 -27.34 -16.16
N ILE A 673 25.89 -26.34 -16.48
CA ILE A 673 26.06 -25.50 -17.69
C ILE A 673 26.92 -24.27 -17.33
N PRO A 674 28.06 -24.04 -17.99
CA PRO A 674 28.90 -22.87 -17.71
C PRO A 674 28.28 -21.57 -18.23
N ASP A 675 28.66 -20.44 -17.62
CA ASP A 675 28.33 -19.10 -18.14
C ASP A 675 28.98 -18.87 -19.52
N GLU A 676 28.18 -18.50 -20.52
CA GLU A 676 28.65 -18.24 -21.90
C GLU A 676 29.67 -17.10 -21.97
N LYS A 677 29.62 -16.15 -21.02
CA LYS A 677 30.54 -15.00 -20.95
C LYS A 677 31.78 -15.26 -20.09
N GLY A 678 31.94 -16.46 -19.51
CA GLY A 678 33.09 -16.82 -18.68
C GLY A 678 33.26 -15.95 -17.42
N ARG A 679 32.19 -15.33 -16.93
CA ARG A 679 32.23 -14.56 -15.68
C ARG A 679 32.38 -15.49 -14.49
N LYS A 680 32.83 -14.93 -13.35
CA LYS A 680 33.14 -15.71 -12.17
C LYS A 680 31.87 -16.25 -11.50
N ILE A 681 31.66 -17.56 -11.59
CA ILE A 681 30.77 -18.34 -10.73
C ILE A 681 31.68 -19.13 -9.75
N TYR A 682 31.27 -19.25 -8.48
CA TYR A 682 32.12 -19.79 -7.41
C TYR A 682 32.06 -21.31 -7.23
#